data_AF-A0A495LBG0-F1
#
_entry.id   AF-A0A495LBG0-F1
#
_cell.length_a   1.000
_cell.length_b   1.000
_cell.length_c   1.000
_cell.angle_alpha   90.00
_cell.angle_beta   90.00
_cell.angle_gamma   90.00
#
_symmetry.space_group_name_H-M   'P 1'
#
loop_
_entity.id
_entity.type
_entity.pdbx_description
1 polymer ?
#
loop_
_entity_poly.entity_id
_entity_poly.type
_entity_poly.pdbx_seq_one_letter_code
_entity_poly.pdbx_strand_id
1 'polypeptide(L)'
;MRAARLRTRLAALAAAALIAPVGLAATPAAADTTGITVTYVETSRWDSGYGGQLTIDNGSDAALDDWTIELTLPEGTTITSLWNAAHTTSGGTHTISAPSWGASVPAGGAYSIGWNGTHSGGETAPVDCSLNGGSCSGEPGTPDTEAPGAPSDPTVTGTTSSTVSLEWGAATDDVAVAGYEVLSGGEVVRAVSGTTATVTGLDPVTEYTFTVRAYDSSNNRGPESGPVTATTDEAGTGTPVDERRVAYFTQWGIYDRGYLVRNLETSGTAEKLTHINYAFGNINANGECFMANQEGQGDAWADYGRSFTADQSVDGVGDTWDQDLRGNFNQLRELKELYPDLKVNLSLGGWTWSEHFSDAALTAESRERMVSSCIDQYLRGNLPLFDGAGGPGSAEGVFDGIDLDWEWPASAGHEHNTVRPEDRENFTALVQEFRDQMDALEAETGRQYELTSFMPADPEKIDLGFELDRLMPNFDFITVQGYDYHGGWEDIANHQSNLVETPGDPGPDVYSTETTIQAYLDHGVSPDDMLLGVPFYSRGWTGVPAGPDGNGLFQTGTGPSGGTYEQGIDDWKVVKDLPGFDLYRDDAAGTAWLYDGTTFWTYDDETSMTQKTDWAQANGLGGVMIWSVDGDDAAGSLMTAIDGALAD
;
A
#
# COMPACT_ATOMS: atom_id res chain seq x y z
N MET A 1 -79.27 40.75 -5.78
CA MET A 1 -79.83 41.24 -7.06
C MET A 1 -79.11 42.52 -7.45
N ARG A 2 -78.44 42.53 -8.63
CA ARG A 2 -78.11 43.70 -9.50
C ARG A 2 -77.28 44.84 -8.87
N ALA A 3 -76.39 45.54 -9.53
CA ALA A 3 -75.70 45.47 -10.81
C ALA A 3 -74.59 46.54 -10.75
N ALA A 4 -73.60 46.39 -11.63
CA ALA A 4 -72.42 47.22 -11.86
C ALA A 4 -72.60 48.76 -11.89
N ARG A 5 -71.56 49.51 -11.49
CA ARG A 5 -70.62 50.24 -12.39
C ARG A 5 -69.73 51.27 -11.67
N LEU A 6 -68.42 51.13 -11.90
CA LEU A 6 -67.30 52.10 -12.03
C LEU A 6 -67.41 53.54 -11.46
N ARG A 7 -66.33 53.95 -10.75
CA ARG A 7 -65.45 55.09 -11.14
C ARG A 7 -64.17 55.21 -10.27
N THR A 8 -63.03 54.87 -10.88
CA THR A 8 -61.71 55.57 -10.92
C THR A 8 -61.22 56.46 -9.75
N ARG A 9 -60.04 56.12 -9.19
CA ARG A 9 -58.85 56.98 -8.92
C ARG A 9 -57.60 56.06 -8.79
N LEU A 10 -56.68 56.03 -9.77
CA LEU A 10 -55.42 56.78 -9.86
C LEU A 10 -54.45 56.59 -8.67
N ALA A 11 -53.43 55.75 -8.87
CA ALA A 11 -52.10 55.89 -8.28
C ALA A 11 -51.07 55.45 -9.32
N ALA A 12 -50.10 56.31 -9.58
CA ALA A 12 -49.13 56.23 -10.66
C ALA A 12 -47.89 55.43 -10.26
N LEU A 13 -47.39 54.58 -11.16
CA LEU A 13 -46.01 54.11 -11.15
C LEU A 13 -45.46 54.31 -12.56
N ALA A 14 -44.42 55.14 -12.66
CA ALA A 14 -43.78 55.53 -13.90
C ALA A 14 -42.95 54.37 -14.47
N ALA A 15 -43.26 53.95 -15.69
CA ALA A 15 -42.40 53.10 -16.50
C ALA A 15 -41.43 54.00 -17.28
N ALA A 16 -40.16 54.02 -16.88
CA ALA A 16 -39.08 54.53 -17.71
C ALA A 16 -38.58 53.37 -18.60
N ALA A 17 -38.78 53.50 -19.91
CA ALA A 17 -38.16 52.62 -20.89
C ALA A 17 -36.66 52.95 -20.97
N LEU A 18 -35.83 52.00 -20.53
CA LEU A 18 -34.39 51.97 -20.80
C LEU A 18 -34.16 50.95 -21.90
N ILE A 19 -33.88 51.45 -23.10
CA ILE A 19 -33.14 50.72 -24.12
C ILE A 19 -31.67 50.93 -23.77
N ALA A 20 -30.99 49.85 -23.37
CA ALA A 20 -29.55 49.79 -23.19
C ALA A 20 -29.06 48.38 -23.58
N PRO A 21 -27.83 48.27 -24.07
CA PRO A 21 -27.48 47.55 -25.29
C PRO A 21 -27.31 46.05 -25.07
N VAL A 22 -27.55 45.27 -26.13
CA VAL A 22 -26.94 43.93 -26.27
C VAL A 22 -25.43 44.15 -26.29
N GLY A 23 -24.80 44.05 -25.14
CA GLY A 23 -23.37 43.86 -25.06
C GLY A 23 -23.09 42.53 -25.74
N LEU A 24 -22.48 42.57 -26.92
CA LEU A 24 -21.62 41.48 -27.34
C LEU A 24 -20.60 41.34 -26.20
N ALA A 25 -20.77 40.33 -25.35
CA ALA A 25 -19.70 39.91 -24.48
C ALA A 25 -18.51 39.68 -25.40
N ALA A 26 -17.42 40.41 -25.16
CA ALA A 26 -16.16 40.05 -25.77
C ALA A 26 -15.94 38.58 -25.41
N THR A 27 -15.74 37.72 -26.41
CA THR A 27 -15.15 36.42 -26.18
C THR A 27 -13.92 36.66 -25.29
N PRO A 28 -13.83 36.02 -24.11
CA PRO A 28 -12.64 36.16 -23.28
C PRO A 28 -11.43 35.88 -24.19
N ALA A 29 -10.40 36.72 -24.10
CA ALA A 29 -9.16 36.41 -24.78
C ALA A 29 -8.70 35.03 -24.27
N ALA A 30 -8.26 34.16 -25.19
CA ALA A 30 -7.68 32.88 -24.81
C ALA A 30 -6.61 33.12 -23.73
N ALA A 31 -6.62 32.30 -22.68
CA ALA A 31 -5.63 32.42 -21.62
C ALA A 31 -4.22 32.20 -22.21
N ASP A 32 -3.21 32.82 -21.61
CA ASP A 32 -1.82 32.61 -22.02
C ASP A 32 -1.40 31.18 -21.64
N THR A 33 -1.38 30.28 -22.63
CA THR A 33 -0.94 28.89 -22.47
C THR A 33 0.52 28.70 -22.88
N THR A 34 1.28 29.78 -23.03
CA THR A 34 2.70 29.72 -23.41
C THR A 34 3.49 28.93 -22.37
N GLY A 35 4.18 27.89 -22.82
CA GLY A 35 4.95 27.00 -21.94
C GLY A 35 4.14 25.85 -21.34
N ILE A 36 2.84 25.76 -21.62
CA ILE A 36 2.00 24.65 -21.17
C ILE A 36 1.74 23.69 -22.33
N THR A 37 1.90 22.40 -22.08
CA THR A 37 1.63 21.33 -23.05
C THR A 37 0.55 20.39 -22.51
N VAL A 38 -0.21 19.77 -23.41
CA VAL A 38 -1.21 18.74 -23.06
C VAL A 38 -0.95 17.54 -23.95
N THR A 39 -0.65 16.41 -23.34
CA THR A 39 -0.28 15.16 -24.04
C THR A 39 -1.34 14.10 -23.80
N TYR A 40 -1.72 13.38 -24.86
CA TYR A 40 -2.61 12.23 -24.79
C TYR A 40 -1.83 10.92 -24.90
N VAL A 41 -2.21 9.93 -24.11
CA VAL A 41 -1.74 8.54 -24.21
C VAL A 41 -2.93 7.59 -24.13
N GLU A 42 -3.01 6.62 -25.05
CA GLU A 42 -3.87 5.44 -24.86
C GLU A 42 -3.14 4.51 -23.90
N THR A 43 -3.69 4.32 -22.70
CA THR A 43 -3.05 3.56 -21.63
C THR A 43 -3.34 2.06 -21.72
N SER A 44 -4.47 1.69 -22.31
CA SER A 44 -4.89 0.29 -22.48
C SER A 44 -5.98 0.17 -23.56
N ARG A 45 -6.17 -1.04 -24.11
CA ARG A 45 -7.20 -1.34 -25.12
C ARG A 45 -7.71 -2.77 -24.99
N TRP A 46 -9.01 -2.97 -25.16
CA TRP A 46 -9.69 -4.27 -25.21
C TRP A 46 -10.85 -4.26 -26.21
N ASP A 47 -11.52 -5.40 -26.42
CA ASP A 47 -12.47 -5.64 -27.52
C ASP A 47 -13.49 -4.52 -27.78
N SER A 48 -14.00 -3.89 -26.72
CA SER A 48 -15.01 -2.83 -26.82
C SER A 48 -14.66 -1.55 -26.07
N GLY A 49 -13.43 -1.41 -25.56
CA GLY A 49 -13.06 -0.26 -24.74
C GLY A 49 -11.57 0.00 -24.67
N TYR A 50 -11.23 1.11 -24.02
CA TYR A 50 -9.86 1.60 -23.91
C TYR A 50 -9.69 2.47 -22.67
N GLY A 51 -8.46 2.56 -22.20
CA GLY A 51 -8.01 3.56 -21.23
C GLY A 51 -7.35 4.73 -21.95
N GLY A 52 -7.63 5.95 -21.50
CA GLY A 52 -6.99 7.16 -22.00
C GLY A 52 -6.48 8.04 -20.86
N GLN A 53 -5.39 8.75 -21.10
CA GLN A 53 -4.83 9.73 -20.17
C GLN A 53 -4.47 11.02 -20.88
N LEU A 54 -4.78 12.16 -20.25
CA LEU A 54 -4.23 13.46 -20.57
C LEU A 54 -3.27 13.90 -19.47
N THR A 55 -2.13 14.47 -19.85
CA THR A 55 -1.21 15.12 -18.92
C THR A 55 -1.04 16.57 -19.31
N ILE A 56 -1.38 17.49 -18.40
CA ILE A 56 -1.05 18.92 -18.50
C ILE A 56 0.35 19.09 -17.92
N ASP A 57 1.31 19.50 -18.73
CA ASP A 57 2.65 19.88 -18.27
C ASP A 57 2.75 21.40 -18.31
N ASN A 58 2.96 22.02 -17.14
CA ASN A 58 3.08 23.45 -16.97
C ASN A 58 4.54 23.88 -16.90
N GLY A 59 5.21 23.96 -18.04
CA GLY A 59 6.56 24.53 -18.16
C GLY A 59 6.63 26.06 -18.06
N SER A 60 5.58 26.73 -17.59
CA SER A 60 5.58 28.19 -17.37
C SER A 60 6.08 28.56 -15.97
N ASP A 61 6.32 29.86 -15.75
CA ASP A 61 6.77 30.39 -14.46
C ASP A 61 5.63 30.66 -13.46
N ALA A 62 4.38 30.28 -13.79
CA ALA A 62 3.20 30.53 -12.96
C ALA A 62 2.33 29.28 -12.82
N ALA A 63 1.68 29.11 -11.66
CA ALA A 63 0.72 28.04 -11.45
C ALA A 63 -0.55 28.22 -12.30
N LEU A 64 -1.15 27.12 -12.70
CA LEU A 64 -2.38 27.05 -13.48
C LEU A 64 -3.53 26.56 -12.57
N ASP A 65 -4.23 27.51 -11.96
CA ASP A 65 -5.23 27.23 -10.90
C ASP A 65 -6.66 26.97 -11.41
N ASP A 66 -6.97 27.36 -12.65
CA ASP A 66 -8.32 27.28 -13.25
C ASP A 66 -8.23 26.82 -14.73
N TRP A 67 -7.94 25.55 -14.95
CA TRP A 67 -7.85 24.98 -16.30
C TRP A 67 -9.13 24.27 -16.74
N THR A 68 -9.37 24.36 -18.04
CA THR A 68 -10.43 23.65 -18.77
C THR A 68 -9.86 23.15 -20.08
N ILE A 69 -9.96 21.85 -20.30
CA ILE A 69 -9.66 21.19 -21.57
C ILE A 69 -10.97 20.93 -22.30
N GLU A 70 -11.04 21.35 -23.55
CA GLU A 70 -12.12 20.97 -24.46
C GLU A 70 -11.54 20.12 -25.59
N LEU A 71 -12.13 18.95 -25.80
CA LEU A 71 -11.70 18.00 -26.82
C LEU A 71 -12.88 17.24 -27.42
N THR A 72 -12.66 16.69 -28.60
CA THR A 72 -13.56 15.78 -29.29
C THR A 72 -12.85 14.46 -29.51
N LEU A 73 -13.54 13.36 -29.26
CA LEU A 73 -13.00 12.03 -29.54
C LEU A 73 -13.43 11.53 -30.93
N PRO A 74 -12.69 10.58 -31.53
CA PRO A 74 -13.04 9.99 -32.83
C PRO A 74 -14.45 9.36 -32.84
N GLU A 75 -15.11 9.33 -34.01
CA GLU A 75 -16.42 8.70 -34.14
C GLU A 75 -16.40 7.24 -33.68
N GLY A 76 -17.37 6.85 -32.86
CA GLY A 76 -17.44 5.51 -32.29
C GLY A 76 -16.67 5.32 -30.99
N THR A 77 -16.07 6.37 -30.45
CA THR A 77 -15.45 6.37 -29.12
C THR A 77 -16.26 7.18 -28.10
N THR A 78 -16.21 6.82 -26.83
CA THR A 78 -16.84 7.57 -25.72
C THR A 78 -15.99 7.51 -24.46
N ILE A 79 -16.24 8.41 -23.52
CA ILE A 79 -15.73 8.35 -22.13
C ILE A 79 -16.85 7.79 -21.24
N THR A 80 -16.59 6.72 -20.50
CA THR A 80 -17.56 6.09 -19.59
C THR A 80 -17.33 6.45 -18.13
N SER A 81 -16.08 6.59 -17.70
CA SER A 81 -15.70 7.00 -16.35
C SER A 81 -14.39 7.77 -16.41
N LEU A 82 -14.31 8.90 -15.71
CA LEU A 82 -13.15 9.79 -15.69
C LEU A 82 -12.81 10.10 -14.22
N TRP A 83 -11.53 10.12 -13.89
CA TRP A 83 -11.02 10.47 -12.55
C TRP A 83 -10.05 11.66 -12.62
N ASN A 84 -9.76 12.23 -11.45
CA ASN A 84 -8.91 13.42 -11.28
C ASN A 84 -9.40 14.68 -12.00
N ALA A 85 -10.65 14.75 -12.49
CA ALA A 85 -11.23 15.99 -13.00
C ALA A 85 -12.75 15.97 -12.96
N ALA A 86 -13.37 17.13 -13.15
CA ALA A 86 -14.79 17.21 -13.47
C ALA A 86 -15.00 17.06 -14.98
N HIS A 87 -16.00 16.29 -15.38
CA HIS A 87 -16.29 16.00 -16.79
C HIS A 87 -17.76 16.29 -17.12
N THR A 88 -17.97 17.02 -18.22
CA THR A 88 -19.28 17.16 -18.84
C THR A 88 -19.18 16.96 -20.35
N THR A 89 -20.26 16.53 -20.98
CA THR A 89 -20.30 16.32 -22.42
C THR A 89 -21.53 17.01 -23.00
N SER A 90 -21.33 17.84 -24.02
CA SER A 90 -22.41 18.55 -24.71
C SER A 90 -22.10 18.65 -26.21
N GLY A 91 -23.02 18.17 -27.05
CA GLY A 91 -22.86 18.27 -28.51
C GLY A 91 -21.68 17.51 -29.11
N GLY A 92 -21.13 16.50 -28.40
CA GLY A 92 -19.97 15.70 -28.83
C GLY A 92 -18.63 16.23 -28.34
N THR A 93 -18.60 17.44 -27.77
CA THR A 93 -17.42 18.00 -27.11
C THR A 93 -17.41 17.58 -25.65
N HIS A 94 -16.26 17.09 -25.20
CA HIS A 94 -15.96 16.81 -23.80
C HIS A 94 -15.30 18.04 -23.19
N THR A 95 -15.89 18.54 -22.09
CA THR A 95 -15.32 19.61 -21.28
C THR A 95 -14.83 19.00 -19.98
N ILE A 96 -13.51 19.03 -19.79
CA ILE A 96 -12.80 18.49 -18.64
C ILE A 96 -12.21 19.68 -17.87
N SER A 97 -12.56 19.85 -16.61
CA SER A 97 -12.09 20.99 -15.80
C SER A 97 -11.55 20.55 -14.46
N ALA A 98 -10.76 21.44 -13.83
CA ALA A 98 -10.33 21.25 -12.46
C ALA A 98 -11.51 20.85 -11.54
N PRO A 99 -11.35 19.85 -10.66
CA PRO A 99 -12.38 19.40 -9.74
C PRO A 99 -12.64 20.46 -8.66
N SER A 100 -13.81 20.40 -8.03
CA SER A 100 -14.22 21.40 -7.02
C SER A 100 -13.34 21.45 -5.77
N TRP A 101 -12.51 20.44 -5.55
CA TRP A 101 -11.55 20.34 -4.45
C TRP A 101 -10.15 20.90 -4.79
N GLY A 102 -9.94 21.36 -6.04
CA GLY A 102 -8.74 22.07 -6.50
C GLY A 102 -7.71 21.18 -7.21
N ALA A 103 -7.23 21.60 -8.38
CA ALA A 103 -6.18 20.93 -9.16
C ALA A 103 -5.25 21.95 -9.80
N SER A 104 -4.61 22.77 -8.97
CA SER A 104 -3.56 23.68 -9.45
C SER A 104 -2.43 22.87 -10.08
N VAL A 105 -2.00 23.24 -11.29
CA VAL A 105 -0.77 22.71 -11.90
C VAL A 105 0.36 23.70 -11.59
N PRO A 106 1.29 23.40 -10.67
CA PRO A 106 2.34 24.35 -10.29
C PRO A 106 3.23 24.74 -11.49
N ALA A 107 3.94 25.87 -11.37
CA ALA A 107 5.01 26.21 -12.31
C ALA A 107 6.08 25.09 -12.34
N GLY A 108 6.39 24.58 -13.51
CA GLY A 108 7.26 23.40 -13.72
C GLY A 108 6.64 22.05 -13.30
N GLY A 109 5.35 22.01 -12.97
CA GLY A 109 4.65 20.80 -12.54
C GLY A 109 3.77 20.18 -13.63
N ALA A 110 3.23 19.00 -13.36
CA ALA A 110 2.31 18.32 -14.25
C ALA A 110 1.04 17.82 -13.52
N TYR A 111 -0.02 17.57 -14.27
CA TYR A 111 -1.30 17.04 -13.75
C TYR A 111 -1.91 16.05 -14.73
N SER A 112 -2.24 14.85 -14.26
CA SER A 112 -2.75 13.76 -15.09
C SER A 112 -4.24 13.47 -14.83
N ILE A 113 -4.97 13.24 -15.91
CA ILE A 113 -6.41 13.00 -15.95
C ILE A 113 -6.61 11.69 -16.72
N GLY A 114 -7.17 10.67 -16.07
CA GLY A 114 -7.39 9.37 -16.67
C GLY A 114 -8.88 9.09 -16.90
N TRP A 115 -9.17 8.22 -17.86
CA TRP A 115 -10.52 7.72 -18.10
C TRP A 115 -10.53 6.32 -18.70
N ASN A 116 -11.65 5.64 -18.51
CA ASN A 116 -12.06 4.50 -19.32
C ASN A 116 -13.12 4.94 -20.33
N GLY A 117 -13.11 4.30 -21.50
CA GLY A 117 -14.02 4.58 -22.60
C GLY A 117 -14.44 3.34 -23.37
N THR A 118 -15.45 3.50 -24.23
CA THR A 118 -15.80 2.47 -25.22
C THR A 118 -15.35 2.88 -26.61
N HIS A 119 -15.08 1.89 -27.48
CA HIS A 119 -14.78 2.13 -28.89
C HIS A 119 -15.49 1.13 -29.82
N SER A 120 -15.73 1.51 -31.07
CA SER A 120 -16.14 0.57 -32.14
C SER A 120 -15.00 0.13 -33.07
N GLY A 121 -13.75 0.28 -32.62
CA GLY A 121 -12.52 0.10 -33.40
C GLY A 121 -11.99 1.41 -33.99
N GLY A 122 -10.68 1.47 -34.27
CA GLY A 122 -10.00 2.68 -34.78
C GLY A 122 -9.23 3.47 -33.71
N GLU A 123 -8.80 4.69 -34.06
CA GLU A 123 -8.06 5.60 -33.18
C GLU A 123 -8.95 6.11 -32.03
N THR A 124 -8.30 6.40 -30.91
CA THR A 124 -8.91 6.88 -29.65
C THR A 124 -8.33 8.22 -29.22
N ALA A 125 -7.26 8.67 -29.88
CA ALA A 125 -6.66 9.96 -29.64
C ALA A 125 -7.64 11.10 -29.95
N PRO A 126 -7.72 12.13 -29.10
CA PRO A 126 -8.54 13.31 -29.37
C PRO A 126 -8.23 13.91 -30.74
N VAL A 127 -9.28 14.22 -31.50
CA VAL A 127 -9.12 14.82 -32.84
C VAL A 127 -8.86 16.32 -32.78
N ASP A 128 -9.20 16.94 -31.66
CA ASP A 128 -8.87 18.31 -31.30
C ASP A 128 -8.66 18.43 -29.80
N CYS A 129 -7.95 19.48 -29.39
CA CYS A 129 -7.68 19.79 -28.01
C CYS A 129 -7.47 21.29 -27.86
N SER A 130 -8.15 21.88 -26.88
CA SER A 130 -7.87 23.24 -26.43
C SER A 130 -7.78 23.32 -24.91
N LEU A 131 -6.84 24.11 -24.40
CA LEU A 131 -6.65 24.42 -23.00
C LEU A 131 -7.00 25.90 -22.78
N ASN A 132 -8.01 26.19 -21.96
CA ASN A 132 -8.48 27.55 -21.67
C ASN A 132 -8.74 28.40 -22.94
N GLY A 133 -9.22 27.74 -24.00
CA GLY A 133 -9.50 28.34 -25.31
C GLY A 133 -8.30 28.53 -26.24
N GLY A 134 -7.08 28.15 -25.84
CA GLY A 134 -5.87 28.08 -26.68
C GLY A 134 -5.60 26.66 -27.20
N SER A 135 -4.91 26.51 -28.34
CA SER A 135 -4.53 25.19 -28.87
C SER A 135 -3.58 24.46 -27.93
N CYS A 136 -3.76 23.15 -27.75
CA CYS A 136 -2.74 22.28 -27.17
C CYS A 136 -1.51 22.25 -28.11
N SER A 137 -0.29 22.22 -27.58
CA SER A 137 0.97 22.53 -28.31
C SER A 137 1.81 21.32 -28.76
N GLY A 138 1.27 20.09 -28.72
CA GLY A 138 2.00 18.85 -29.03
C GLY A 138 1.67 18.21 -30.39
N GLU A 139 2.04 18.85 -31.51
CA GLU A 139 2.11 18.15 -32.81
C GLU A 139 3.33 17.21 -32.84
N PRO A 140 3.22 15.97 -33.35
CA PRO A 140 4.31 14.99 -33.36
C PRO A 140 5.50 15.45 -34.24
N GLY A 141 6.72 15.19 -33.77
CA GLY A 141 7.98 15.49 -34.47
C GLY A 141 8.14 14.74 -35.81
N THR A 142 9.19 15.06 -36.58
CA THR A 142 9.46 14.38 -37.86
C THR A 142 9.55 12.87 -37.66
N PRO A 143 8.71 12.06 -38.32
CA PRO A 143 8.63 10.62 -38.07
C PRO A 143 9.95 9.95 -38.43
N ASP A 144 10.54 9.23 -37.49
CA ASP A 144 11.39 8.11 -37.83
C ASP A 144 10.50 7.04 -38.49
N THR A 145 10.96 6.46 -39.60
CA THR A 145 10.19 5.49 -40.39
C THR A 145 10.93 4.17 -40.58
N GLU A 146 12.17 4.09 -40.13
CA GLU A 146 12.93 2.84 -40.15
C GLU A 146 12.63 2.08 -38.85
N ALA A 147 12.45 0.77 -38.94
CA ALA A 147 12.10 -0.04 -37.79
C ALA A 147 13.36 -0.73 -37.24
N PRO A 148 13.41 -1.00 -35.92
CA PRO A 148 14.50 -1.77 -35.34
C PRO A 148 14.69 -3.15 -35.98
N GLY A 149 15.91 -3.69 -35.91
CA GLY A 149 16.19 -5.07 -36.25
C GLY A 149 15.55 -6.08 -35.28
N ALA A 150 15.60 -7.38 -35.62
CA ALA A 150 15.18 -8.42 -34.68
C ALA A 150 16.16 -8.51 -33.49
N PRO A 151 15.68 -8.67 -32.25
CA PRO A 151 16.54 -9.13 -31.16
C PRO A 151 17.01 -10.56 -31.39
N SER A 152 17.94 -11.05 -30.56
CA SER A 152 18.30 -12.48 -30.60
C SER A 152 17.13 -13.36 -30.14
N ASP A 153 17.22 -14.66 -30.45
CA ASP A 153 16.27 -15.64 -29.93
C ASP A 153 16.28 -15.61 -28.38
N PRO A 154 15.10 -15.57 -27.73
CA PRO A 154 15.00 -15.58 -26.28
C PRO A 154 15.33 -16.96 -25.69
N THR A 155 15.80 -16.97 -24.45
CA THR A 155 16.01 -18.17 -23.64
C THR A 155 15.22 -18.09 -22.34
N VAL A 156 14.67 -19.22 -21.90
CA VAL A 156 13.94 -19.33 -20.63
C VAL A 156 14.94 -19.39 -19.48
N THR A 157 14.81 -18.46 -18.52
CA THR A 157 15.66 -18.37 -17.32
C THR A 157 14.97 -18.87 -16.06
N GLY A 158 13.64 -18.98 -16.07
CA GLY A 158 12.86 -19.53 -14.96
C GLY A 158 11.40 -19.76 -15.34
N THR A 159 10.75 -20.69 -14.65
CA THR A 159 9.31 -20.96 -14.75
C THR A 159 8.73 -21.08 -13.35
N THR A 160 7.47 -20.69 -13.19
CA THR A 160 6.63 -21.03 -12.03
C THR A 160 5.31 -21.60 -12.54
N SER A 161 4.34 -21.85 -11.65
CA SER A 161 3.00 -22.27 -12.05
C SER A 161 2.22 -21.22 -12.84
N SER A 162 2.65 -19.96 -12.82
CA SER A 162 1.93 -18.84 -13.48
C SER A 162 2.83 -17.85 -14.20
N THR A 163 4.14 -18.10 -14.27
CA THR A 163 5.10 -17.19 -14.90
C THR A 163 6.17 -17.90 -15.71
N VAL A 164 6.73 -17.19 -16.70
CA VAL A 164 7.90 -17.59 -17.48
C VAL A 164 8.85 -16.40 -17.60
N SER A 165 10.08 -16.55 -17.14
CA SER A 165 11.15 -15.55 -17.27
C SER A 165 12.01 -15.82 -18.50
N LEU A 166 12.33 -14.76 -19.24
CA LEU A 166 13.02 -14.78 -20.53
C LEU A 166 14.18 -13.79 -20.53
N GLU A 167 15.27 -14.14 -21.22
CA GLU A 167 16.37 -13.23 -21.55
C GLU A 167 16.69 -13.30 -23.06
N TRP A 168 17.18 -12.21 -23.65
CA TRP A 168 17.63 -12.14 -25.04
C TRP A 168 18.76 -11.10 -25.22
N GLY A 169 19.30 -11.02 -26.43
CA GLY A 169 20.27 -10.01 -26.85
C GLY A 169 19.61 -8.83 -27.56
N ALA A 170 20.14 -7.63 -27.32
CA ALA A 170 19.57 -6.38 -27.82
C ALA A 170 19.49 -6.30 -29.35
N ALA A 171 18.44 -5.64 -29.84
CA ALA A 171 18.28 -5.23 -31.23
C ALA A 171 19.13 -3.98 -31.54
N THR A 172 19.26 -3.66 -32.82
CA THR A 172 19.89 -2.42 -33.30
C THR A 172 18.92 -1.63 -34.15
N ASP A 173 19.03 -0.31 -34.08
CA ASP A 173 18.22 0.66 -34.80
C ASP A 173 19.10 1.83 -35.26
N ASP A 174 18.66 2.62 -36.25
CA ASP A 174 19.44 3.75 -36.76
C ASP A 174 19.35 5.00 -35.87
N VAL A 175 18.26 5.17 -35.11
CA VAL A 175 18.11 6.21 -34.09
C VAL A 175 18.26 5.62 -32.69
N ALA A 176 17.30 4.79 -32.26
CA ALA A 176 17.31 4.16 -30.95
C ALA A 176 16.20 3.10 -30.81
N VAL A 177 16.55 1.96 -30.20
CA VAL A 177 15.56 1.02 -29.67
C VAL A 177 14.98 1.63 -28.39
N ALA A 178 13.66 1.84 -28.37
CA ALA A 178 12.93 2.34 -27.19
C ALA A 178 12.51 1.20 -26.25
N GLY A 179 12.30 0.00 -26.77
CA GLY A 179 11.98 -1.17 -25.96
C GLY A 179 11.72 -2.43 -26.79
N TYR A 180 11.21 -3.44 -26.10
CA TYR A 180 10.90 -4.77 -26.63
C TYR A 180 9.49 -5.19 -26.22
N GLU A 181 8.80 -5.87 -27.11
CA GLU A 181 7.53 -6.53 -26.89
C GLU A 181 7.75 -8.05 -26.94
N VAL A 182 7.38 -8.76 -25.89
CA VAL A 182 7.28 -10.23 -25.85
C VAL A 182 5.89 -10.62 -26.33
N LEU A 183 5.82 -11.57 -27.26
CA LEU A 183 4.56 -12.02 -27.85
C LEU A 183 4.33 -13.50 -27.56
N SER A 184 3.06 -13.88 -27.35
CA SER A 184 2.61 -15.27 -27.25
C SER A 184 1.35 -15.45 -28.08
N GLY A 185 1.33 -16.45 -28.97
CA GLY A 185 0.20 -16.62 -29.91
C GLY A 185 0.01 -15.47 -30.91
N GLY A 186 1.02 -14.59 -31.06
CA GLY A 186 0.95 -13.38 -31.90
C GLY A 186 0.45 -12.13 -31.18
N GLU A 187 0.02 -12.24 -29.92
CA GLU A 187 -0.40 -11.12 -29.08
C GLU A 187 0.75 -10.65 -28.19
N VAL A 188 0.86 -9.35 -27.95
CA VAL A 188 1.85 -8.79 -27.02
C VAL A 188 1.42 -9.13 -25.60
N VAL A 189 2.23 -9.94 -24.90
CA VAL A 189 1.99 -10.35 -23.52
C VAL A 189 2.82 -9.58 -22.50
N ARG A 190 3.89 -8.90 -22.94
CA ARG A 190 4.71 -8.03 -22.08
C ARG A 190 5.49 -7.02 -22.92
N ALA A 191 5.70 -5.81 -22.41
CA ALA A 191 6.67 -4.85 -22.95
C ALA A 191 7.71 -4.47 -21.88
N VAL A 192 8.97 -4.29 -22.29
CA VAL A 192 10.10 -3.95 -21.41
C VAL A 192 11.10 -3.05 -22.15
N SER A 193 11.84 -2.20 -21.44
CA SER A 193 12.93 -1.39 -22.01
C SER A 193 14.28 -2.13 -22.05
N GLY A 194 14.46 -3.14 -21.19
CA GLY A 194 15.64 -4.01 -21.10
C GLY A 194 15.57 -5.27 -21.96
N THR A 195 16.57 -6.15 -21.83
CA THR A 195 16.67 -7.40 -22.62
C THR A 195 16.26 -8.65 -21.83
N THR A 196 15.42 -8.46 -20.83
CA THR A 196 14.85 -9.51 -19.97
C THR A 196 13.39 -9.20 -19.71
N ALA A 197 12.54 -10.22 -19.60
CA ALA A 197 11.14 -10.06 -19.22
C ALA A 197 10.59 -11.30 -18.54
N THR A 198 9.68 -11.10 -17.58
CA THR A 198 8.87 -12.16 -17.00
C THR A 198 7.44 -11.99 -17.46
N VAL A 199 6.92 -13.00 -18.17
CA VAL A 199 5.51 -13.08 -18.58
C VAL A 199 4.74 -13.72 -17.43
N THR A 200 3.71 -13.05 -16.94
CA THR A 200 2.88 -13.47 -15.79
C THR A 200 1.46 -13.81 -16.23
N GLY A 201 0.62 -14.30 -15.31
CA GLY A 201 -0.80 -14.60 -15.59
C GLY A 201 -1.01 -15.83 -16.48
N LEU A 202 -0.05 -16.75 -16.49
CA LEU A 202 -0.11 -17.98 -17.27
C LEU A 202 -0.87 -19.07 -16.50
N ASP A 203 -1.56 -19.94 -17.22
CA ASP A 203 -2.21 -21.13 -16.65
C ASP A 203 -1.13 -22.14 -16.23
N PRO A 204 -1.32 -22.88 -15.12
CA PRO A 204 -0.41 -23.94 -14.71
C PRO A 204 -0.40 -25.11 -15.69
N VAL A 205 0.70 -25.85 -15.73
CA VAL A 205 0.89 -27.03 -16.60
C VAL A 205 0.54 -26.73 -18.08
N THR A 206 0.80 -25.51 -18.52
CA THR A 206 0.43 -25.04 -19.86
C THR A 206 1.68 -24.64 -20.64
N GLU A 207 1.79 -25.16 -21.86
CA GLU A 207 2.89 -24.83 -22.76
C GLU A 207 2.59 -23.52 -23.50
N TYR A 208 3.53 -22.58 -23.40
CA TYR A 208 3.51 -21.30 -24.10
C TYR A 208 4.70 -21.19 -25.05
N THR A 209 4.51 -20.45 -26.13
CA THR A 209 5.55 -20.12 -27.12
C THR A 209 5.71 -18.62 -27.19
N PHE A 210 6.92 -18.13 -26.94
CA PHE A 210 7.24 -16.71 -26.91
C PHE A 210 8.17 -16.30 -28.05
N THR A 211 7.92 -15.13 -28.63
CA THR A 211 8.84 -14.38 -29.51
C THR A 211 9.05 -12.99 -28.94
N VAL A 212 10.09 -12.29 -29.39
CA VAL A 212 10.37 -10.90 -28.97
C VAL A 212 10.60 -10.03 -30.20
N ARG A 213 10.06 -8.81 -30.21
CA ARG A 213 10.40 -7.79 -31.23
C ARG A 213 10.76 -6.47 -30.56
N ALA A 214 11.61 -5.67 -31.22
CA ALA A 214 11.97 -4.34 -30.74
C ALA A 214 11.05 -3.26 -31.36
N TYR A 215 10.89 -2.15 -30.65
CA TYR A 215 10.24 -0.94 -31.16
C TYR A 215 11.05 0.32 -30.83
N ASP A 216 10.85 1.37 -31.63
CA ASP A 216 11.54 2.66 -31.48
C ASP A 216 10.63 3.75 -30.87
N SER A 217 11.21 4.94 -30.66
CA SER A 217 10.50 6.11 -30.11
C SER A 217 9.45 6.73 -31.04
N SER A 218 9.44 6.34 -32.33
CA SER A 218 8.44 6.73 -33.33
C SER A 218 7.41 5.63 -33.59
N ASN A 219 7.40 4.59 -32.76
CA ASN A 219 6.44 3.50 -32.77
C ASN A 219 6.56 2.55 -33.99
N ASN A 220 7.73 2.48 -34.65
CA ASN A 220 7.97 1.43 -35.64
C ASN A 220 8.32 0.11 -34.94
N ARG A 221 7.81 -1.02 -35.44
CA ARG A 221 8.09 -2.37 -34.90
C ARG A 221 8.98 -3.15 -35.85
N GLY A 222 10.05 -3.70 -35.30
CA GLY A 222 10.93 -4.63 -35.97
C GLY A 222 10.32 -6.01 -36.19
N PRO A 223 11.00 -6.88 -36.95
CA PRO A 223 10.64 -8.30 -37.04
C PRO A 223 10.80 -9.01 -35.69
N GLU A 224 10.00 -10.05 -35.48
CA GLU A 224 10.10 -10.95 -34.33
C GLU A 224 11.38 -11.82 -34.39
N SER A 225 11.90 -12.16 -33.22
CA SER A 225 12.94 -13.17 -33.02
C SER A 225 12.47 -14.57 -33.42
N GLY A 226 13.36 -15.56 -33.33
CA GLY A 226 12.94 -16.96 -33.24
C GLY A 226 12.13 -17.23 -31.96
N PRO A 227 11.30 -18.29 -31.95
CA PRO A 227 10.47 -18.62 -30.81
C PRO A 227 11.22 -19.42 -29.74
N VAL A 228 10.77 -19.31 -28.49
CA VAL A 228 11.13 -20.19 -27.38
C VAL A 228 9.88 -20.77 -26.72
N THR A 229 9.92 -22.03 -26.30
CA THR A 229 8.81 -22.69 -25.62
C THR A 229 9.12 -22.90 -24.14
N ALA A 230 8.13 -22.66 -23.28
CA ALA A 230 8.19 -22.95 -21.85
C ALA A 230 6.89 -23.61 -21.41
N THR A 231 6.96 -24.52 -20.43
CA THR A 231 5.78 -25.07 -19.77
C THR A 231 5.79 -24.56 -18.34
N THR A 232 4.69 -23.96 -17.90
CA THR A 232 4.50 -23.56 -16.51
C THR A 232 4.43 -24.78 -15.60
N ASP A 233 4.86 -24.62 -14.36
CA ASP A 233 4.84 -25.69 -13.37
C ASP A 233 3.40 -26.04 -12.94
N GLU A 234 3.23 -27.12 -12.17
CA GLU A 234 1.94 -27.43 -11.55
C GLU A 234 1.56 -26.31 -10.56
N ALA A 235 0.31 -25.82 -10.63
CA ALA A 235 -0.23 -25.01 -9.54
C ALA A 235 -0.25 -25.86 -8.28
N GLY A 236 0.37 -25.36 -7.21
CA GLY A 236 0.39 -26.04 -5.93
C GLY A 236 -1.03 -26.45 -5.54
N THR A 237 -1.31 -27.75 -5.53
CA THR A 237 -2.56 -28.28 -5.01
C THR A 237 -2.49 -28.18 -3.50
N GLY A 238 -3.03 -27.10 -2.92
CA GLY A 238 -3.23 -26.91 -1.47
C GLY A 238 -2.14 -27.56 -0.61
N THR A 239 -1.01 -26.86 -0.46
CA THR A 239 -0.03 -27.20 0.56
C THR A 239 -0.75 -27.32 1.91
N PRO A 240 -0.38 -28.26 2.80
CA PRO A 240 -0.63 -28.07 4.24
C PRO A 240 -0.25 -26.63 4.60
N VAL A 241 -1.10 -25.93 5.38
CA VAL A 241 -0.93 -24.51 5.78
C VAL A 241 0.53 -24.08 5.65
N ASP A 242 0.88 -23.37 4.58
CA ASP A 242 2.24 -22.86 4.45
C ASP A 242 2.42 -21.88 5.62
N GLU A 243 3.15 -22.31 6.66
CA GLU A 243 3.19 -21.61 7.94
C GLU A 243 3.67 -20.18 7.70
N ARG A 244 2.76 -19.23 7.93
CA ARG A 244 2.97 -17.85 7.53
C ARG A 244 3.95 -17.19 8.50
N ARG A 245 4.91 -16.45 7.94
CA ARG A 245 5.91 -15.66 8.66
C ARG A 245 5.77 -14.23 8.16
N VAL A 246 5.08 -13.42 8.94
CA VAL A 246 4.71 -12.04 8.58
C VAL A 246 5.55 -11.07 9.41
N ALA A 247 6.22 -10.13 8.75
CA ALA A 247 7.03 -9.13 9.45
C ALA A 247 6.52 -7.71 9.20
N TYR A 248 6.34 -6.94 10.26
CA TYR A 248 6.15 -5.50 10.12
C TYR A 248 7.49 -4.81 9.83
N PHE A 249 7.54 -4.09 8.71
CA PHE A 249 8.64 -3.20 8.35
C PHE A 249 8.19 -1.75 8.56
N THR A 250 8.89 -1.03 9.45
CA THR A 250 8.53 0.36 9.78
C THR A 250 9.09 1.35 8.77
N GLN A 251 8.24 2.23 8.23
CA GLN A 251 8.55 3.31 7.29
C GLN A 251 9.73 4.15 7.80
N TRP A 252 9.69 4.53 9.08
CA TRP A 252 10.68 5.36 9.74
C TRP A 252 11.95 4.59 10.15
N GLY A 253 11.99 3.27 9.99
CA GLY A 253 13.13 2.41 10.32
C GLY A 253 14.43 2.82 9.60
N ILE A 254 14.31 3.49 8.45
CA ILE A 254 15.45 3.91 7.63
C ILE A 254 16.27 5.08 8.21
N TYR A 255 15.77 5.77 9.23
CA TYR A 255 16.43 6.94 9.82
C TYR A 255 17.34 6.55 10.99
N ASP A 256 16.98 6.91 12.22
CA ASP A 256 17.81 6.69 13.41
C ASP A 256 17.95 5.21 13.77
N ARG A 257 17.01 4.36 13.33
CA ARG A 257 17.12 2.90 13.42
C ARG A 257 18.12 2.33 12.41
N GLY A 258 18.38 3.04 11.31
CA GLY A 258 19.34 2.65 10.29
C GLY A 258 19.03 1.30 9.62
N TYR A 259 17.76 0.89 9.61
CA TYR A 259 17.30 -0.39 9.09
C TYR A 259 16.58 -0.16 7.74
N LEU A 260 17.22 -0.59 6.67
CA LEU A 260 16.75 -0.48 5.29
C LEU A 260 16.09 -1.80 4.85
N VAL A 261 15.28 -1.77 3.78
CA VAL A 261 14.73 -3.01 3.18
C VAL A 261 15.84 -3.99 2.79
N ARG A 262 16.99 -3.49 2.31
CA ARG A 262 18.21 -4.28 2.07
C ARG A 262 18.64 -5.12 3.28
N ASN A 263 18.39 -4.65 4.52
CA ASN A 263 18.79 -5.41 5.69
C ASN A 263 18.06 -6.75 5.78
N LEU A 264 16.82 -6.86 5.29
CA LEU A 264 16.09 -8.12 5.19
C LEU A 264 16.82 -9.14 4.31
N GLU A 265 17.41 -8.70 3.19
CA GLU A 265 18.22 -9.57 2.32
C GLU A 265 19.54 -9.94 3.00
N THR A 266 20.29 -8.95 3.48
CA THR A 266 21.64 -9.19 4.02
C THR A 266 21.67 -9.99 5.32
N SER A 267 20.60 -9.97 6.11
CA SER A 267 20.45 -10.81 7.31
C SER A 267 19.97 -12.23 6.99
N GLY A 268 19.51 -12.49 5.76
CA GLY A 268 18.80 -13.71 5.40
C GLY A 268 17.40 -13.79 6.01
N THR A 269 16.79 -12.66 6.39
CA THR A 269 15.41 -12.62 6.88
C THR A 269 14.42 -12.76 5.73
N ALA A 270 14.67 -12.13 4.58
CA ALA A 270 13.75 -12.10 3.45
C ALA A 270 13.40 -13.50 2.90
N GLU A 271 14.38 -14.41 2.82
CA GLU A 271 14.17 -15.80 2.36
C GLU A 271 13.27 -16.63 3.28
N LYS A 272 13.12 -16.20 4.54
CA LYS A 272 12.33 -16.87 5.58
C LYS A 272 10.91 -16.31 5.68
N LEU A 273 10.66 -15.13 5.14
CA LEU A 273 9.36 -14.47 5.25
C LEU A 273 8.41 -14.97 4.15
N THR A 274 7.13 -15.03 4.49
CA THR A 274 6.05 -15.18 3.51
C THR A 274 5.41 -13.82 3.20
N HIS A 275 5.34 -12.92 4.19
CA HIS A 275 4.76 -11.60 4.01
C HIS A 275 5.56 -10.50 4.72
N ILE A 276 5.47 -9.29 4.19
CA ILE A 276 5.83 -8.04 4.87
C ILE A 276 4.58 -7.19 5.00
N ASN A 277 4.28 -6.71 6.20
CA ASN A 277 3.34 -5.63 6.42
C ASN A 277 4.14 -4.31 6.48
N TYR A 278 3.97 -3.43 5.50
CA TYR A 278 4.62 -2.12 5.51
C TYR A 278 3.84 -1.16 6.41
N ALA A 279 4.45 -0.75 7.52
CA ALA A 279 3.89 0.13 8.53
C ALA A 279 4.36 1.57 8.31
N PHE A 280 3.50 2.56 8.07
CA PHE A 280 2.05 2.44 7.91
C PHE A 280 1.57 3.33 6.75
N GLY A 281 0.37 3.06 6.25
CA GLY A 281 -0.44 4.03 5.54
C GLY A 281 -1.39 4.74 6.51
N ASN A 282 -1.74 5.99 6.20
CA ASN A 282 -2.59 6.83 7.03
C ASN A 282 -3.89 7.21 6.32
N ILE A 283 -4.92 7.53 7.10
CA ILE A 283 -6.22 8.03 6.67
C ILE A 283 -6.35 9.49 7.12
N ASN A 284 -6.69 10.40 6.21
CA ASN A 284 -6.89 11.80 6.57
C ASN A 284 -8.25 12.04 7.26
N ALA A 285 -8.47 13.25 7.75
CA ALA A 285 -9.73 13.64 8.40
C ALA A 285 -10.98 13.61 7.48
N ASN A 286 -10.81 13.48 6.15
CA ASN A 286 -11.93 13.27 5.22
C ASN A 286 -12.28 11.78 5.04
N GLY A 287 -11.50 10.87 5.65
CA GLY A 287 -11.66 9.44 5.51
C GLY A 287 -11.06 8.89 4.23
N GLU A 288 -9.93 9.44 3.75
CA GLU A 288 -9.23 8.97 2.55
C GLU A 288 -7.81 8.50 2.91
N CYS A 289 -7.35 7.41 2.29
CA CYS A 289 -5.94 7.11 2.23
C CYS A 289 -5.22 8.25 1.50
N PHE A 290 -4.09 8.67 2.05
CA PHE A 290 -3.30 9.76 1.48
C PHE A 290 -1.82 9.53 1.75
N MET A 291 -0.97 10.21 0.97
CA MET A 291 0.46 10.32 1.24
C MET A 291 0.84 11.79 1.32
N ALA A 292 1.64 12.11 2.32
CA ALA A 292 2.21 13.43 2.53
C ALA A 292 3.67 13.28 2.98
N ASN A 293 4.45 14.34 2.85
CA ASN A 293 5.76 14.44 3.52
C ASN A 293 5.65 15.44 4.67
N GLN A 294 4.95 15.04 5.73
CA GLN A 294 4.62 15.90 6.86
C GLN A 294 4.62 15.10 8.16
N GLU A 295 5.44 15.55 9.11
CA GLU A 295 5.58 14.95 10.44
C GLU A 295 4.21 14.71 11.10
N GLY A 296 4.01 13.49 11.58
CA GLY A 296 2.77 13.03 12.21
C GLY A 296 1.64 12.68 11.23
N GLN A 297 1.78 12.95 9.92
CA GLN A 297 0.76 12.66 8.91
C GLN A 297 1.22 11.66 7.86
N GLY A 298 2.49 11.69 7.46
CA GLY A 298 3.07 10.74 6.52
C GLY A 298 4.52 11.11 6.16
N ASP A 299 5.22 10.18 5.52
CA ASP A 299 6.61 10.36 5.10
C ASP A 299 6.84 9.83 3.68
N ALA A 300 6.27 10.56 2.70
CA ALA A 300 6.46 10.28 1.28
C ALA A 300 7.95 10.28 0.86
N TRP A 301 8.82 10.96 1.62
CA TRP A 301 10.26 10.87 1.38
C TRP A 301 10.81 9.49 1.70
N ALA A 302 10.48 8.90 2.86
CA ALA A 302 10.84 7.51 3.15
C ALA A 302 10.18 6.52 2.18
N ASP A 303 8.90 6.73 1.86
CA ASP A 303 8.11 5.80 1.06
C ASP A 303 8.61 5.70 -0.39
N TYR A 304 8.72 6.83 -1.10
CA TYR A 304 9.03 6.83 -2.53
C TYR A 304 9.89 8.00 -3.03
N GLY A 305 10.31 8.93 -2.16
CA GLY A 305 11.13 10.08 -2.54
C GLY A 305 12.64 9.86 -2.41
N ARG A 306 13.09 9.14 -1.37
CA ARG A 306 14.50 8.98 -1.01
C ARG A 306 15.21 8.11 -2.03
N SER A 307 16.27 8.63 -2.66
CA SER A 307 17.17 7.81 -3.49
C SER A 307 18.12 6.97 -2.62
N PHE A 308 18.28 5.69 -2.95
CA PHE A 308 19.22 4.78 -2.32
C PHE A 308 20.49 4.65 -3.18
N THR A 309 21.65 4.60 -2.53
CA THR A 309 22.92 4.29 -3.20
C THR A 309 23.06 2.80 -3.46
N ALA A 310 23.97 2.39 -4.34
CA ALA A 310 24.18 0.98 -4.67
C ALA A 310 24.46 0.07 -3.45
N ASP A 311 25.14 0.58 -2.41
CA ASP A 311 25.37 -0.16 -1.17
C ASP A 311 24.16 -0.21 -0.23
N GLN A 312 23.17 0.63 -0.47
CA GLN A 312 21.91 0.69 0.27
C GLN A 312 20.76 -0.05 -0.41
N SER A 313 20.80 -0.20 -1.74
CA SER A 313 19.73 -0.82 -2.51
C SER A 313 19.72 -2.35 -2.41
N VAL A 314 18.56 -2.99 -2.54
CA VAL A 314 18.41 -4.45 -2.43
C VAL A 314 19.16 -5.17 -3.56
N ASP A 315 19.01 -4.69 -4.79
CA ASP A 315 19.63 -5.29 -5.98
C ASP A 315 21.11 -4.90 -6.18
N GLY A 316 21.63 -3.99 -5.36
CA GLY A 316 22.99 -3.46 -5.48
C GLY A 316 23.15 -2.34 -6.52
N VAL A 317 22.08 -1.78 -7.05
CA VAL A 317 22.04 -0.70 -8.03
C VAL A 317 21.46 0.55 -7.38
N GLY A 318 22.17 1.68 -7.50
CA GLY A 318 21.69 2.94 -6.93
C GLY A 318 20.55 3.54 -7.75
N ASP A 319 19.56 4.09 -7.06
CA ASP A 319 18.45 4.81 -7.67
C ASP A 319 18.95 5.99 -8.52
N THR A 320 18.27 6.24 -9.64
CA THR A 320 18.46 7.47 -10.42
C THR A 320 17.49 8.56 -9.99
N TRP A 321 17.81 9.81 -10.30
CA TRP A 321 17.00 10.95 -9.88
C TRP A 321 15.68 11.07 -10.67
N ASP A 322 15.61 10.44 -11.85
CA ASP A 322 14.54 10.53 -12.85
C ASP A 322 13.63 9.30 -12.88
N GLN A 323 13.79 8.34 -11.96
CA GLN A 323 12.89 7.18 -11.88
C GLN A 323 11.61 7.50 -11.10
N ASP A 324 10.49 6.96 -11.60
CA ASP A 324 9.15 7.23 -11.07
C ASP A 324 8.91 6.64 -9.67
N LEU A 325 9.75 5.69 -9.21
CA LEU A 325 9.62 5.09 -7.88
C LEU A 325 11.00 4.97 -7.23
N ARG A 326 11.16 5.52 -6.02
CA ARG A 326 12.34 5.37 -5.16
C ARG A 326 11.91 4.89 -3.77
N GLY A 327 12.67 5.22 -2.73
CA GLY A 327 12.26 5.00 -1.35
C GLY A 327 12.11 3.53 -0.99
N ASN A 328 11.49 3.28 0.15
CA ASN A 328 11.18 1.92 0.60
C ASN A 328 10.34 1.15 -0.44
N PHE A 329 9.46 1.81 -1.18
CA PHE A 329 8.58 1.15 -2.15
C PHE A 329 9.36 0.57 -3.33
N ASN A 330 10.34 1.30 -3.88
CA ASN A 330 11.23 0.73 -4.89
C ASN A 330 12.03 -0.45 -4.34
N GLN A 331 12.51 -0.32 -3.11
CA GLN A 331 13.31 -1.37 -2.48
C GLN A 331 12.48 -2.63 -2.17
N LEU A 332 11.20 -2.48 -1.84
CA LEU A 332 10.27 -3.61 -1.71
C LEU A 332 9.99 -4.27 -3.06
N ARG A 333 9.86 -3.50 -4.15
CA ARG A 333 9.75 -4.04 -5.51
C ARG A 333 10.99 -4.87 -5.87
N GLU A 334 12.19 -4.34 -5.66
CA GLU A 334 13.44 -5.07 -5.88
C GLU A 334 13.52 -6.33 -5.01
N LEU A 335 13.06 -6.27 -3.75
CA LEU A 335 13.03 -7.43 -2.88
C LEU A 335 12.09 -8.53 -3.42
N LYS A 336 10.91 -8.16 -3.92
CA LYS A 336 9.99 -9.12 -4.56
C LYS A 336 10.55 -9.70 -5.86
N GLU A 337 11.40 -8.97 -6.59
CA GLU A 337 12.09 -9.52 -7.76
C GLU A 337 13.09 -10.63 -7.38
N LEU A 338 13.73 -10.50 -6.21
CA LEU A 338 14.59 -11.56 -5.65
C LEU A 338 13.79 -12.70 -5.01
N TYR A 339 12.64 -12.39 -4.41
CA TYR A 339 11.77 -13.33 -3.69
C TYR A 339 10.34 -13.25 -4.24
N PRO A 340 10.05 -13.87 -5.40
CA PRO A 340 8.77 -13.67 -6.11
C PRO A 340 7.53 -14.20 -5.38
N ASP A 341 7.71 -15.09 -4.40
CA ASP A 341 6.63 -15.61 -3.56
C ASP A 341 6.34 -14.70 -2.35
N LEU A 342 7.22 -13.74 -2.05
CA LEU A 342 7.05 -12.80 -0.94
C LEU A 342 5.89 -11.83 -1.24
N LYS A 343 4.94 -11.77 -0.31
CA LYS A 343 3.84 -10.81 -0.35
C LYS A 343 4.16 -9.55 0.43
N VAL A 344 3.67 -8.41 -0.03
CA VAL A 344 3.79 -7.14 0.69
C VAL A 344 2.41 -6.52 0.84
N ASN A 345 1.91 -6.44 2.06
CA ASN A 345 0.65 -5.77 2.35
C ASN A 345 0.94 -4.39 2.95
N LEU A 346 0.14 -3.39 2.58
CA LEU A 346 0.21 -2.10 3.28
C LEU A 346 -0.63 -2.18 4.54
N SER A 347 -0.04 -1.92 5.70
CA SER A 347 -0.78 -1.80 6.95
C SER A 347 -1.30 -0.39 7.16
N LEU A 348 -2.61 -0.24 7.28
CA LEU A 348 -3.29 1.03 7.53
C LEU A 348 -3.52 1.21 9.03
N GLY A 349 -3.06 2.32 9.60
CA GLY A 349 -3.31 2.66 11.00
C GLY A 349 -2.13 2.42 11.93
N GLY A 350 -2.29 1.48 12.86
CA GLY A 350 -1.47 1.33 14.06
C GLY A 350 -1.85 2.35 15.15
N TRP A 351 -1.13 2.29 16.27
CA TRP A 351 -1.41 3.08 17.48
C TRP A 351 -1.75 4.55 17.22
N THR A 352 -0.90 5.30 16.50
CA THR A 352 -1.06 6.75 16.32
C THR A 352 -1.94 7.15 15.13
N TRP A 353 -2.04 6.33 14.08
CA TRP A 353 -2.79 6.66 12.85
C TRP A 353 -4.17 6.00 12.78
N SER A 354 -4.63 5.43 13.90
CA SER A 354 -6.00 4.95 14.07
C SER A 354 -7.05 6.08 14.25
N GLU A 355 -6.63 7.34 14.35
CA GLU A 355 -7.48 8.49 14.73
C GLU A 355 -8.78 8.61 13.90
N HIS A 356 -8.67 8.44 12.58
CA HIS A 356 -9.75 8.74 11.63
C HIS A 356 -10.54 7.52 11.14
N PHE A 357 -10.22 6.30 11.61
CA PHE A 357 -10.95 5.09 11.22
C PHE A 357 -12.44 5.14 11.57
N SER A 358 -12.79 5.56 12.79
CA SER A 358 -14.19 5.59 13.23
C SER A 358 -15.04 6.53 12.35
N ASP A 359 -14.48 7.66 11.90
CA ASP A 359 -15.15 8.58 10.97
C ASP A 359 -15.25 8.00 9.55
N ALA A 360 -14.17 7.37 9.07
CA ALA A 360 -14.13 6.73 7.76
C ALA A 360 -15.09 5.52 7.66
N ALA A 361 -15.27 4.76 8.74
CA ALA A 361 -16.15 3.60 8.78
C ALA A 361 -17.66 3.94 8.92
N LEU A 362 -17.98 5.18 9.32
CA LEU A 362 -19.29 5.55 9.87
C LEU A 362 -20.48 5.40 8.93
N THR A 363 -20.35 5.78 7.66
CA THR A 363 -21.44 5.69 6.66
C THR A 363 -21.00 4.90 5.43
N ALA A 364 -21.95 4.44 4.63
CA ALA A 364 -21.62 3.75 3.38
C ALA A 364 -20.76 4.63 2.46
N GLU A 365 -21.11 5.92 2.35
CA GLU A 365 -20.39 6.89 1.53
C GLU A 365 -19.00 7.24 2.08
N SER A 366 -18.76 7.17 3.39
CA SER A 366 -17.42 7.36 3.95
C SER A 366 -16.55 6.12 3.75
N ARG A 367 -17.13 4.92 3.88
CA ARG A 367 -16.42 3.65 3.61
C ARG A 367 -16.01 3.53 2.16
N GLU A 368 -16.94 3.76 1.23
CA GLU A 368 -16.65 3.73 -0.21
C GLU A 368 -15.51 4.70 -0.56
N ARG A 369 -15.50 5.90 0.04
CA ARG A 369 -14.45 6.91 -0.14
C ARG A 369 -13.10 6.42 0.39
N MET A 370 -13.06 5.88 1.60
CA MET A 370 -11.86 5.32 2.19
C MET A 370 -11.30 4.22 1.30
N VAL A 371 -12.10 3.18 1.05
CA VAL A 371 -11.67 1.99 0.33
C VAL A 371 -11.19 2.33 -1.09
N SER A 372 -11.96 3.15 -1.83
CA SER A 372 -11.58 3.51 -3.20
C SER A 372 -10.27 4.30 -3.25
N SER A 373 -10.04 5.23 -2.32
CA SER A 373 -8.78 5.99 -2.24
C SER A 373 -7.59 5.10 -1.88
N CYS A 374 -7.76 4.12 -0.97
CA CYS A 374 -6.70 3.19 -0.60
C CYS A 374 -6.35 2.24 -1.75
N ILE A 375 -7.35 1.72 -2.45
CA ILE A 375 -7.15 0.86 -3.62
C ILE A 375 -6.45 1.62 -4.75
N ASP A 376 -6.88 2.85 -5.05
CA ASP A 376 -6.27 3.69 -6.09
C ASP A 376 -4.80 3.99 -5.78
N GLN A 377 -4.52 4.45 -4.57
CA GLN A 377 -3.17 4.86 -4.20
C GLN A 377 -2.20 3.68 -4.11
N TYR A 378 -2.61 2.58 -3.49
CA TYR A 378 -1.68 1.50 -3.11
C TYR A 378 -1.77 0.26 -3.99
N LEU A 379 -2.97 -0.21 -4.34
CA LEU A 379 -3.10 -1.44 -5.14
C LEU A 379 -2.94 -1.16 -6.64
N ARG A 380 -3.48 -0.04 -7.12
CA ARG A 380 -3.20 0.48 -8.47
C ARG A 380 -1.87 1.23 -8.56
N GLY A 381 -1.29 1.60 -7.42
CA GLY A 381 0.01 2.27 -7.34
C GLY A 381 0.02 3.71 -7.86
N ASN A 382 -1.14 4.40 -7.82
CA ASN A 382 -1.26 5.79 -8.26
C ASN A 382 -0.76 6.75 -7.17
N LEU A 383 0.56 6.85 -7.03
CA LEU A 383 1.16 7.73 -6.03
C LEU A 383 1.03 9.21 -6.43
N PRO A 384 0.85 10.13 -5.46
CA PRO A 384 1.03 11.56 -5.69
C PRO A 384 2.45 11.86 -6.20
N LEU A 385 2.62 12.92 -7.00
CA LEU A 385 3.94 13.38 -7.39
C LEU A 385 4.66 14.06 -6.21
N PHE A 386 5.86 13.60 -5.91
CA PHE A 386 6.72 14.17 -4.88
C PHE A 386 8.19 14.10 -5.31
N ASP A 387 8.83 15.27 -5.38
CA ASP A 387 10.25 15.43 -5.76
C ASP A 387 10.64 14.72 -7.08
N GLY A 388 9.71 14.70 -8.05
CA GLY A 388 9.91 14.05 -9.35
C GLY A 388 9.69 12.54 -9.38
N ALA A 389 9.32 11.92 -8.25
CA ALA A 389 8.85 10.53 -8.18
C ALA A 389 7.33 10.49 -7.92
N GLY A 390 6.72 9.33 -8.15
CA GLY A 390 5.29 9.08 -8.10
C GLY A 390 4.62 9.19 -9.48
N GLY A 391 3.30 9.26 -9.47
CA GLY A 391 2.48 9.28 -10.68
C GLY A 391 1.68 7.99 -10.88
N PRO A 392 0.80 7.96 -11.91
CA PRO A 392 -0.08 6.82 -12.17
C PRO A 392 0.71 5.51 -12.37
N GLY A 393 0.32 4.46 -11.65
CA GLY A 393 0.95 3.14 -11.74
C GLY A 393 2.40 3.04 -11.26
N SER A 394 2.99 4.12 -10.72
CA SER A 394 4.41 4.16 -10.33
C SER A 394 4.77 3.09 -9.29
N ALA A 395 3.84 2.73 -8.41
CA ALA A 395 3.98 1.66 -7.41
C ALA A 395 3.14 0.41 -7.72
N GLU A 396 2.66 0.23 -8.96
CA GLU A 396 1.87 -0.95 -9.32
C GLU A 396 2.70 -2.23 -9.05
N GLY A 397 2.08 -3.20 -8.39
CA GLY A 397 2.71 -4.48 -8.06
C GLY A 397 3.63 -4.46 -6.83
N VAL A 398 3.87 -3.30 -6.20
CA VAL A 398 4.57 -3.23 -4.91
C VAL A 398 3.74 -3.97 -3.85
N PHE A 399 2.46 -3.60 -3.73
CA PHE A 399 1.55 -4.18 -2.75
C PHE A 399 0.67 -5.31 -3.34
N ASP A 400 0.47 -6.35 -2.54
CA ASP A 400 -0.38 -7.52 -2.80
C ASP A 400 -1.65 -7.51 -1.95
N GLY A 401 -1.86 -6.49 -1.12
CA GLY A 401 -3.00 -6.47 -0.22
C GLY A 401 -2.99 -5.28 0.74
N ILE A 402 -3.99 -5.25 1.59
CA ILE A 402 -4.16 -4.28 2.67
C ILE A 402 -4.29 -5.03 4.00
N ASP A 403 -3.54 -4.56 4.98
CA ASP A 403 -3.69 -4.94 6.37
C ASP A 403 -4.39 -3.82 7.15
N LEU A 404 -5.44 -4.16 7.90
CA LEU A 404 -6.18 -3.19 8.72
C LEU A 404 -5.72 -3.26 10.17
N ASP A 405 -5.02 -2.23 10.61
CA ASP A 405 -4.53 -2.07 11.98
C ASP A 405 -5.29 -0.90 12.66
N TRP A 406 -6.59 -1.09 12.89
CA TRP A 406 -7.40 -0.13 13.64
C TRP A 406 -7.37 -0.48 15.12
N GLU A 407 -6.74 0.40 15.91
CA GLU A 407 -6.61 0.27 17.36
C GLU A 407 -7.49 1.30 18.11
N TRP A 408 -8.74 1.02 18.50
CA TRP A 408 -9.50 -0.22 18.35
C TRP A 408 -10.98 0.14 18.08
N PRO A 409 -11.70 -0.59 17.22
CA PRO A 409 -13.14 -0.40 17.06
C PRO A 409 -13.86 -0.47 18.41
N ALA A 410 -14.69 0.53 18.70
CA ALA A 410 -15.54 0.62 19.90
C ALA A 410 -14.81 0.61 21.26
N SER A 411 -13.47 0.68 21.27
CA SER A 411 -12.67 0.62 22.49
C SER A 411 -11.58 1.69 22.50
N ALA A 412 -11.04 2.00 23.68
CA ALA A 412 -9.96 2.96 23.80
C ALA A 412 -8.64 2.41 23.21
N GLY A 413 -7.96 3.24 22.42
CA GLY A 413 -6.58 3.05 21.95
C GLY A 413 -5.77 4.31 22.28
N HIS A 414 -5.06 4.86 21.29
CA HIS A 414 -4.39 6.15 21.44
C HIS A 414 -5.39 7.27 21.81
N GLU A 415 -4.92 8.26 22.58
CA GLU A 415 -5.80 9.25 23.23
C GLU A 415 -6.57 10.18 22.28
N HIS A 416 -6.19 10.23 21.01
CA HIS A 416 -6.85 11.03 19.98
C HIS A 416 -7.91 10.25 19.20
N ASN A 417 -8.01 8.93 19.40
CA ASN A 417 -8.92 8.10 18.63
C ASN A 417 -10.37 8.43 18.97
N THR A 418 -11.19 8.55 17.93
CA THR A 418 -12.64 8.65 18.11
C THR A 418 -13.19 7.25 18.39
N VAL A 419 -13.91 7.10 19.50
CA VAL A 419 -14.46 5.81 19.94
C VAL A 419 -15.99 5.87 19.91
N ARG A 420 -16.62 4.96 19.15
CA ARG A 420 -18.07 4.83 19.05
C ARG A 420 -18.51 3.39 19.26
N PRO A 421 -19.58 3.10 20.03
CA PRO A 421 -20.13 1.76 20.10
C PRO A 421 -20.51 1.18 18.73
N GLU A 422 -20.97 2.03 17.80
CA GLU A 422 -21.33 1.66 16.43
C GLU A 422 -20.11 1.20 15.59
N ASP A 423 -18.89 1.45 16.05
CA ASP A 423 -17.67 0.99 15.36
C ASP A 423 -17.64 -0.53 15.21
N ARG A 424 -18.32 -1.26 16.10
CA ARG A 424 -18.49 -2.71 15.99
C ARG A 424 -19.07 -3.13 14.65
N GLU A 425 -20.26 -2.61 14.32
CA GLU A 425 -20.91 -2.93 13.05
C GLU A 425 -20.29 -2.18 11.86
N ASN A 426 -19.74 -0.99 12.11
CA ASN A 426 -19.09 -0.19 11.06
C ASN A 426 -17.78 -0.82 10.59
N PHE A 427 -16.99 -1.45 11.48
CA PHE A 427 -15.79 -2.17 11.09
C PHE A 427 -16.12 -3.35 10.19
N THR A 428 -17.13 -4.16 10.56
CA THR A 428 -17.64 -5.24 9.70
C THR A 428 -18.07 -4.73 8.33
N ALA A 429 -18.76 -3.58 8.28
CA ALA A 429 -19.19 -2.98 7.02
C ALA A 429 -18.02 -2.40 6.20
N LEU A 430 -16.95 -1.94 6.85
CA LEU A 430 -15.73 -1.48 6.19
C LEU A 430 -14.94 -2.63 5.58
N VAL A 431 -14.80 -3.74 6.31
CA VAL A 431 -14.14 -4.95 5.80
C VAL A 431 -14.89 -5.52 4.59
N GLN A 432 -16.22 -5.57 4.63
CA GLN A 432 -17.02 -5.97 3.47
C GLN A 432 -16.80 -5.03 2.26
N GLU A 433 -16.75 -3.71 2.49
CA GLU A 433 -16.50 -2.74 1.41
C GLU A 433 -15.12 -2.94 0.78
N PHE A 434 -14.07 -3.19 1.59
CA PHE A 434 -12.75 -3.55 1.08
C PHE A 434 -12.81 -4.80 0.23
N ARG A 435 -13.43 -5.88 0.73
CA ARG A 435 -13.52 -7.13 -0.01
C ARG A 435 -14.27 -6.96 -1.34
N ASP A 436 -15.42 -6.28 -1.33
CA ASP A 436 -16.22 -6.03 -2.53
C ASP A 436 -15.44 -5.27 -3.61
N GLN A 437 -14.69 -4.23 -3.24
CA GLN A 437 -13.90 -3.45 -4.20
C GLN A 437 -12.60 -4.16 -4.61
N MET A 438 -11.98 -4.95 -3.72
CA MET A 438 -10.83 -5.78 -4.06
C MET A 438 -11.23 -6.88 -5.06
N ASP A 439 -12.32 -7.62 -4.82
CA ASP A 439 -12.83 -8.64 -5.75
C ASP A 439 -13.12 -8.04 -7.14
N ALA A 440 -13.62 -6.79 -7.19
CA ALA A 440 -13.82 -6.08 -8.45
C ALA A 440 -12.48 -5.76 -9.15
N LEU A 441 -11.46 -5.35 -8.39
CA LEU A 441 -10.11 -5.12 -8.91
C LEU A 441 -9.45 -6.43 -9.38
N GLU A 442 -9.65 -7.54 -8.67
CA GLU A 442 -9.18 -8.86 -9.06
C GLU A 442 -9.80 -9.29 -10.39
N ALA A 443 -11.12 -9.12 -10.53
CA ALA A 443 -11.82 -9.41 -11.78
C ALA A 443 -11.36 -8.53 -12.95
N GLU A 444 -10.94 -7.28 -12.68
CA GLU A 444 -10.40 -6.36 -13.68
C GLU A 444 -8.96 -6.71 -14.09
N THR A 445 -8.11 -7.01 -13.12
CA THR A 445 -6.65 -7.10 -13.31
C THR A 445 -6.14 -8.53 -13.47
N GLY A 446 -6.92 -9.52 -13.06
CA GLY A 446 -6.50 -10.92 -12.97
C GLY A 446 -5.49 -11.20 -11.84
N ARG A 447 -5.18 -10.20 -11.00
CA ARG A 447 -4.36 -10.36 -9.79
C ARG A 447 -5.26 -10.81 -8.62
N GLN A 448 -4.64 -11.39 -7.59
CA GLN A 448 -5.29 -11.65 -6.30
C GLN A 448 -4.76 -10.65 -5.27
N TYR A 449 -5.63 -10.19 -4.37
CA TYR A 449 -5.29 -9.27 -3.30
C TYR A 449 -5.72 -9.79 -1.93
N GLU A 450 -4.81 -9.69 -0.97
CA GLU A 450 -5.07 -10.09 0.41
C GLU A 450 -5.71 -8.96 1.21
N LEU A 451 -6.62 -9.32 2.10
CA LEU A 451 -7.12 -8.46 3.16
C LEU A 451 -6.83 -9.15 4.50
N THR A 452 -6.03 -8.49 5.33
CA THR A 452 -5.67 -8.97 6.68
C THR A 452 -6.00 -7.91 7.71
N SER A 453 -5.85 -8.25 8.99
CA SER A 453 -6.01 -7.27 10.06
C SER A 453 -5.26 -7.68 11.32
N PHE A 454 -4.69 -6.68 12.01
CA PHE A 454 -4.13 -6.83 13.35
C PHE A 454 -5.22 -6.70 14.41
N MET A 455 -5.24 -7.65 15.34
CA MET A 455 -6.35 -7.86 16.27
C MET A 455 -5.88 -7.83 17.74
N PRO A 456 -6.71 -7.30 18.67
CA PRO A 456 -6.27 -6.98 20.03
C PRO A 456 -6.04 -8.21 20.91
N ALA A 457 -5.17 -8.06 21.91
CA ALA A 457 -4.97 -9.09 22.93
C ALA A 457 -6.17 -9.25 23.89
N ASP A 458 -6.88 -8.16 24.14
CA ASP A 458 -7.87 -8.03 25.22
C ASP A 458 -9.26 -8.59 24.81
N PRO A 459 -9.76 -9.63 25.49
CA PRO A 459 -11.09 -10.19 25.22
C PRO A 459 -12.23 -9.18 25.31
N GLU A 460 -12.14 -8.16 26.17
CA GLU A 460 -13.19 -7.13 26.23
C GLU A 460 -13.24 -6.30 24.94
N LYS A 461 -12.08 -5.95 24.36
CA LYS A 461 -12.02 -5.24 23.08
C LYS A 461 -12.56 -6.09 21.93
N ILE A 462 -12.27 -7.40 21.94
CA ILE A 462 -12.83 -8.35 20.96
C ILE A 462 -14.36 -8.30 21.00
N ASP A 463 -14.94 -8.46 22.19
CA ASP A 463 -16.40 -8.47 22.41
C ASP A 463 -17.08 -7.16 22.02
N LEU A 464 -16.40 -6.03 22.26
CA LEU A 464 -16.93 -4.69 21.99
C LEU A 464 -16.83 -4.33 20.51
N GLY A 465 -15.73 -4.66 19.84
CA GLY A 465 -15.37 -4.10 18.53
C GLY A 465 -15.51 -5.03 17.33
N PHE A 466 -15.58 -6.35 17.51
CA PHE A 466 -15.37 -7.29 16.40
C PHE A 466 -16.51 -8.32 16.26
N GLU A 467 -17.25 -8.26 15.15
CA GLU A 467 -18.21 -9.32 14.77
C GLU A 467 -17.47 -10.46 14.04
N LEU A 468 -16.66 -11.23 14.78
CA LEU A 468 -15.73 -12.21 14.21
C LEU A 468 -16.37 -13.20 13.23
N ASP A 469 -17.60 -13.66 13.48
CA ASP A 469 -18.33 -14.57 12.59
C ASP A 469 -18.65 -13.96 11.21
N ARG A 470 -18.72 -12.62 11.13
CA ARG A 470 -18.97 -11.85 9.91
C ARG A 470 -17.68 -11.31 9.29
N LEU A 471 -16.66 -11.10 10.10
CA LEU A 471 -15.36 -10.58 9.68
C LEU A 471 -14.50 -11.66 9.02
N MET A 472 -14.32 -12.82 9.68
CA MET A 472 -13.38 -13.85 9.24
C MET A 472 -13.56 -14.31 7.78
N PRO A 473 -14.79 -14.48 7.24
CA PRO A 473 -14.96 -14.87 5.84
C PRO A 473 -14.41 -13.87 4.80
N ASN A 474 -14.10 -12.64 5.22
CA ASN A 474 -13.57 -11.59 4.36
C ASN A 474 -12.06 -11.37 4.53
N PHE A 475 -11.43 -12.04 5.50
CA PHE A 475 -9.99 -11.96 5.73
C PHE A 475 -9.30 -13.22 5.22
N ASP A 476 -8.09 -13.05 4.69
CA ASP A 476 -7.22 -14.16 4.31
C ASP A 476 -6.58 -14.81 5.54
N PHE A 477 -6.25 -13.99 6.54
CA PHE A 477 -5.88 -14.36 7.89
C PHE A 477 -5.90 -13.10 8.79
N ILE A 478 -5.84 -13.30 10.10
CA ILE A 478 -5.63 -12.24 11.09
C ILE A 478 -4.31 -12.43 11.82
N THR A 479 -3.72 -11.33 12.27
CA THR A 479 -2.56 -11.35 13.17
C THR A 479 -3.04 -10.91 14.55
N VAL A 480 -2.67 -11.65 15.59
CA VAL A 480 -3.20 -11.45 16.94
C VAL A 480 -2.10 -10.97 17.87
N GLN A 481 -2.34 -9.88 18.60
CA GLN A 481 -1.39 -9.29 19.54
C GLN A 481 -0.99 -10.30 20.64
N GLY A 482 0.26 -10.80 20.56
CA GLY A 482 0.87 -11.72 21.53
C GLY A 482 1.90 -11.05 22.45
N TYR A 483 1.80 -9.74 22.61
CA TYR A 483 2.74 -8.88 23.31
C TYR A 483 2.02 -7.67 23.91
N ASP A 484 2.76 -6.80 24.61
CA ASP A 484 2.23 -5.62 25.29
C ASP A 484 1.22 -5.92 26.42
N TYR A 485 1.29 -7.11 27.02
CA TYR A 485 0.46 -7.45 28.17
C TYR A 485 0.78 -6.59 29.39
N HIS A 486 2.06 -6.24 29.57
CA HIS A 486 2.53 -5.34 30.62
C HIS A 486 3.66 -4.45 30.11
N GLY A 487 3.70 -3.19 30.56
CA GLY A 487 4.69 -2.22 30.11
C GLY A 487 4.89 -1.02 31.03
N GLY A 488 5.70 -0.05 30.57
CA GLY A 488 6.07 1.13 31.35
C GLY A 488 4.93 2.09 31.73
N TRP A 489 3.71 1.83 31.25
CA TRP A 489 2.48 2.49 31.72
C TRP A 489 2.00 1.97 33.08
N GLU A 490 2.53 0.83 33.54
CA GLU A 490 2.34 0.26 34.86
C GLU A 490 3.58 0.47 35.74
N ASP A 491 3.39 0.50 37.05
CA ASP A 491 4.50 0.60 38.01
C ASP A 491 5.15 -0.75 38.32
N ILE A 492 4.54 -1.89 37.96
CA ILE A 492 5.01 -3.22 38.35
C ILE A 492 5.75 -3.89 37.19
N ALA A 493 7.00 -4.31 37.44
CA ALA A 493 7.77 -5.07 36.45
C ALA A 493 7.17 -6.46 36.26
N ASN A 494 6.88 -6.81 35.01
CA ASN A 494 6.12 -8.00 34.65
C ASN A 494 6.52 -8.54 33.25
N HIS A 495 5.97 -9.67 32.83
CA HIS A 495 6.16 -10.27 31.51
C HIS A 495 5.31 -9.56 30.47
N GLN A 496 5.89 -9.17 29.33
CA GLN A 496 5.12 -8.46 28.31
C GLN A 496 4.41 -9.37 27.30
N SER A 497 4.79 -10.65 27.23
CA SER A 497 4.46 -11.51 26.10
C SER A 497 4.41 -13.00 26.49
N ASN A 498 4.04 -13.32 27.73
CA ASN A 498 3.97 -14.70 28.24
C ASN A 498 2.93 -15.55 27.49
N LEU A 499 3.31 -16.79 27.16
CA LEU A 499 2.44 -17.78 26.52
C LEU A 499 1.25 -18.19 27.38
N VAL A 500 1.47 -18.35 28.68
CA VAL A 500 0.46 -18.77 29.66
C VAL A 500 0.43 -17.81 30.84
N GLU A 501 -0.70 -17.75 31.54
CA GLU A 501 -0.82 -16.92 32.75
C GLU A 501 0.23 -17.33 33.80
N THR A 502 0.96 -16.37 34.34
CA THR A 502 2.03 -16.64 35.30
C THR A 502 1.48 -16.62 36.73
N PRO A 503 1.64 -17.70 37.54
CA PRO A 503 1.12 -17.73 38.89
C PRO A 503 1.66 -16.60 39.77
N GLY A 504 0.76 -15.81 40.35
CA GLY A 504 1.12 -14.71 41.24
C GLY A 504 1.36 -13.38 40.54
N ASP A 505 1.02 -13.28 39.25
CA ASP A 505 0.95 -12.02 38.52
C ASP A 505 0.09 -10.98 39.29
N PRO A 506 0.67 -9.84 39.68
CA PRO A 506 -0.03 -8.77 40.41
C PRO A 506 -0.60 -7.68 39.50
N GLY A 507 -0.53 -7.86 38.17
CA GLY A 507 -1.01 -6.94 37.16
C GLY A 507 -2.50 -6.60 37.32
N PRO A 508 -2.93 -5.43 36.80
CA PRO A 508 -4.33 -5.04 36.85
C PRO A 508 -5.23 -6.04 36.11
N ASP A 509 -4.71 -6.55 34.99
CA ASP A 509 -5.28 -7.58 34.15
C ASP A 509 -4.24 -8.68 33.94
N VAL A 510 -4.64 -9.94 34.03
CA VAL A 510 -3.73 -11.10 33.90
C VAL A 510 -3.91 -11.65 32.49
N TYR A 511 -3.11 -11.16 31.55
CA TYR A 511 -3.15 -11.60 30.16
C TYR A 511 -2.09 -12.67 29.86
N SER A 512 -2.38 -13.46 28.84
CA SER A 512 -1.43 -14.40 28.24
C SER A 512 -1.84 -14.72 26.81
N THR A 513 -0.91 -15.25 26.02
CA THR A 513 -1.22 -15.70 24.66
C THR A 513 -2.31 -16.77 24.65
N GLU A 514 -2.29 -17.73 25.57
CA GLU A 514 -3.33 -18.75 25.71
C GLU A 514 -4.70 -18.11 25.96
N THR A 515 -4.79 -17.15 26.88
CA THR A 515 -6.04 -16.45 27.21
C THR A 515 -6.56 -15.66 25.99
N THR A 516 -5.68 -14.94 25.30
CA THR A 516 -6.01 -14.17 24.09
C THR A 516 -6.51 -15.08 22.97
N ILE A 517 -5.74 -16.11 22.59
CA ILE A 517 -6.10 -17.03 21.50
C ILE A 517 -7.40 -17.79 21.83
N GLN A 518 -7.58 -18.21 23.08
CA GLN A 518 -8.81 -18.88 23.50
C GLN A 518 -10.06 -18.00 23.32
N ALA A 519 -9.95 -16.68 23.50
CA ALA A 519 -11.06 -15.77 23.24
C ALA A 519 -11.52 -15.85 21.78
N TYR A 520 -10.62 -15.79 20.81
CA TYR A 520 -10.96 -15.94 19.39
C TYR A 520 -11.57 -17.31 19.07
N LEU A 521 -11.02 -18.39 19.64
CA LEU A 521 -11.56 -19.74 19.47
C LEU A 521 -12.99 -19.87 20.03
N ASP A 522 -13.28 -19.22 21.17
CA ASP A 522 -14.61 -19.19 21.77
C ASP A 522 -15.63 -18.44 20.89
N HIS A 523 -15.15 -17.51 20.05
CA HIS A 523 -15.93 -16.84 19.01
C HIS A 523 -15.97 -17.59 17.67
N GLY A 524 -15.37 -18.77 17.59
CA GLY A 524 -15.44 -19.66 16.43
C GLY A 524 -14.46 -19.34 15.29
N VAL A 525 -13.44 -18.53 15.56
CA VAL A 525 -12.33 -18.30 14.61
C VAL A 525 -11.53 -19.60 14.46
N SER A 526 -11.17 -19.95 13.23
CA SER A 526 -10.35 -21.13 12.99
C SER A 526 -8.90 -20.85 13.40
N PRO A 527 -8.21 -21.77 14.08
CA PRO A 527 -6.83 -21.55 14.50
C PRO A 527 -5.89 -21.28 13.32
N ASP A 528 -6.08 -21.95 12.18
CA ASP A 528 -5.28 -21.77 10.96
C ASP A 528 -5.45 -20.39 10.27
N ASP A 529 -6.48 -19.64 10.65
CA ASP A 529 -6.68 -18.25 10.21
C ASP A 529 -5.95 -17.23 11.11
N MET A 530 -5.34 -17.67 12.21
CA MET A 530 -4.69 -16.79 13.20
C MET A 530 -3.17 -16.95 13.19
N LEU A 531 -2.46 -15.83 13.14
CA LEU A 531 -1.02 -15.77 13.33
C LEU A 531 -0.69 -15.16 14.69
N LEU A 532 0.18 -15.82 15.44
CA LEU A 532 0.63 -15.32 16.74
C LEU A 532 1.60 -14.14 16.56
N GLY A 533 1.25 -12.96 17.05
CA GLY A 533 2.15 -11.82 17.12
C GLY A 533 3.26 -12.02 18.18
N VAL A 534 4.51 -11.78 17.82
CA VAL A 534 5.67 -11.84 18.73
C VAL A 534 6.52 -10.55 18.68
N PRO A 535 7.09 -10.10 19.80
CA PRO A 535 7.83 -8.84 19.86
C PRO A 535 9.32 -9.04 19.62
N PHE A 536 9.91 -8.25 18.72
CA PHE A 536 11.37 -8.13 18.54
C PHE A 536 11.97 -7.00 19.39
N TYR A 537 11.27 -6.64 20.45
CA TYR A 537 11.64 -5.57 21.38
C TYR A 537 11.35 -6.00 22.82
N SER A 538 11.80 -5.17 23.73
CA SER A 538 11.68 -5.35 25.17
C SER A 538 10.79 -4.29 25.79
N ARG A 539 10.21 -4.61 26.96
CA ARG A 539 9.58 -3.64 27.86
C ARG A 539 10.33 -3.59 29.17
N GLY A 540 10.43 -2.41 29.77
CA GLY A 540 11.28 -2.26 30.95
C GLY A 540 10.91 -1.16 31.94
N TRP A 541 11.44 -1.36 33.14
CA TRP A 541 11.24 -0.53 34.32
C TRP A 541 12.56 -0.26 35.02
N THR A 542 12.62 0.83 35.79
CA THR A 542 13.78 1.16 36.63
C THR A 542 13.38 1.46 38.08
N GLY A 543 14.35 1.40 38.98
CA GLY A 543 14.13 1.45 40.43
C GLY A 543 13.40 0.22 40.97
N VAL A 544 13.48 -0.91 40.27
CA VAL A 544 12.85 -2.18 40.62
C VAL A 544 13.70 -2.89 41.68
N PRO A 545 13.20 -3.07 42.92
CA PRO A 545 13.93 -3.80 43.95
C PRO A 545 14.00 -5.29 43.61
N ALA A 546 14.95 -6.02 44.18
CA ALA A 546 15.22 -7.42 43.79
C ALA A 546 14.10 -8.42 44.13
N GLY A 547 13.23 -8.08 45.09
CA GLY A 547 12.16 -8.98 45.54
C GLY A 547 12.66 -10.22 46.28
N PRO A 548 11.76 -11.18 46.59
CA PRO A 548 12.09 -12.41 47.31
C PRO A 548 13.06 -13.34 46.56
N ASP A 549 12.93 -13.40 45.23
CA ASP A 549 13.69 -14.31 44.37
C ASP A 549 14.95 -13.66 43.77
N GLY A 550 15.17 -12.38 44.06
CA GLY A 550 16.39 -11.65 43.69
C GLY A 550 16.45 -11.17 42.23
N ASN A 551 15.37 -11.33 41.47
CA ASN A 551 15.32 -11.16 40.01
C ASN A 551 14.43 -10.00 39.54
N GLY A 552 13.85 -9.22 40.46
CA GLY A 552 13.04 -8.03 40.16
C GLY A 552 11.64 -8.30 39.60
N LEU A 553 11.27 -9.55 39.29
CA LEU A 553 9.96 -9.90 38.74
C LEU A 553 8.85 -9.61 39.78
N PHE A 554 7.73 -9.05 39.30
CA PHE A 554 6.57 -8.64 40.11
C PHE A 554 6.88 -7.61 41.20
N GLN A 555 7.95 -6.84 41.03
CA GLN A 555 8.32 -5.78 41.97
C GLN A 555 7.94 -4.41 41.41
N THR A 556 7.46 -3.53 42.28
CA THR A 556 7.12 -2.15 41.92
C THR A 556 8.37 -1.33 41.65
N GLY A 557 8.53 -0.85 40.43
CA GLY A 557 9.53 0.11 40.00
C GLY A 557 9.16 1.55 40.35
N THR A 558 9.97 2.48 39.85
CA THR A 558 9.78 3.93 40.01
C THR A 558 9.38 4.63 38.71
N GLY A 559 9.28 3.88 37.62
CA GLY A 559 8.91 4.34 36.29
C GLY A 559 9.53 3.46 35.19
N PRO A 560 9.25 3.80 33.92
CA PRO A 560 9.84 3.09 32.78
C PRO A 560 11.37 3.20 32.78
N SER A 561 12.04 2.17 32.26
CA SER A 561 13.48 2.24 31.97
C SER A 561 13.78 3.30 30.90
N GLY A 562 15.04 3.75 30.81
CA GLY A 562 15.44 4.50 29.62
C GLY A 562 15.46 3.55 28.42
N GLY A 563 15.17 4.04 27.21
CA GLY A 563 15.31 3.29 25.97
C GLY A 563 15.90 4.15 24.88
N THR A 564 16.38 3.51 23.80
CA THR A 564 17.06 4.20 22.70
C THR A 564 16.13 5.18 21.96
N TYR A 565 14.89 4.77 21.71
CA TYR A 565 13.91 5.54 20.92
C TYR A 565 12.72 6.02 21.77
N GLU A 566 12.30 5.22 22.75
CA GLU A 566 11.19 5.52 23.65
C GLU A 566 11.51 5.07 25.09
N GLN A 567 10.94 5.72 26.10
CA GLN A 567 11.09 5.26 27.47
C GLN A 567 10.32 3.96 27.69
N GLY A 568 10.95 3.00 28.36
CA GLY A 568 10.34 1.71 28.72
C GLY A 568 10.31 0.70 27.58
N ILE A 569 10.90 1.01 26.42
CA ILE A 569 11.00 0.14 25.26
C ILE A 569 12.42 0.21 24.68
N ASP A 570 13.00 -0.93 24.35
CA ASP A 570 14.23 -0.97 23.55
C ASP A 570 14.28 -2.25 22.70
N ASP A 571 15.02 -2.21 21.60
CA ASP A 571 15.09 -3.32 20.65
C ASP A 571 15.79 -4.53 21.26
N TRP A 572 15.38 -5.75 20.85
CA TRP A 572 16.04 -6.98 21.31
C TRP A 572 17.55 -6.96 21.06
N LYS A 573 17.95 -6.53 19.84
CA LYS A 573 19.36 -6.41 19.43
C LYS A 573 20.19 -5.49 20.35
N VAL A 574 19.54 -4.56 21.06
CA VAL A 574 20.19 -3.67 22.03
C VAL A 574 20.24 -4.32 23.40
N VAL A 575 19.11 -4.82 23.91
CA VAL A 575 19.04 -5.31 25.29
C VAL A 575 19.87 -6.58 25.52
N LYS A 576 19.95 -7.47 24.52
CA LYS A 576 20.63 -8.77 24.64
C LYS A 576 22.11 -8.67 25.05
N ASP A 577 22.75 -7.56 24.71
CA ASP A 577 24.18 -7.32 24.93
C ASP A 577 24.47 -6.33 26.08
N LEU A 578 23.46 -5.98 26.89
CA LEU A 578 23.63 -5.02 27.98
C LEU A 578 24.61 -5.55 29.06
N PRO A 579 25.67 -4.80 29.39
CA PRO A 579 26.64 -5.24 30.37
C PRO A 579 26.10 -5.10 31.80
N GLY A 580 26.33 -6.10 32.65
CA GLY A 580 26.01 -6.05 34.07
C GLY A 580 24.61 -6.53 34.45
N PHE A 581 23.85 -7.04 33.48
CA PHE A 581 22.56 -7.68 33.71
C PHE A 581 22.72 -9.20 33.85
N ASP A 582 21.97 -9.79 34.76
CA ASP A 582 21.78 -11.23 34.86
C ASP A 582 20.54 -11.64 34.05
N LEU A 583 20.65 -12.74 33.31
CA LEU A 583 19.59 -13.29 32.47
C LEU A 583 18.78 -14.35 33.23
N TYR A 584 17.47 -14.15 33.24
CA TYR A 584 16.48 -15.05 33.82
C TYR A 584 15.47 -15.49 32.76
N ARG A 585 14.83 -16.63 32.97
CA ARG A 585 13.81 -17.20 32.08
C ARG A 585 12.69 -17.82 32.88
N ASP A 586 11.50 -17.77 32.31
CA ASP A 586 10.38 -18.64 32.65
C ASP A 586 10.05 -19.48 31.42
N ASP A 587 10.62 -20.70 31.37
CA ASP A 587 10.46 -21.61 30.24
C ASP A 587 9.01 -22.07 30.05
N ALA A 588 8.18 -22.02 31.11
CA ALA A 588 6.77 -22.39 30.99
C ALA A 588 5.96 -21.24 30.38
N ALA A 589 6.30 -19.99 30.75
CA ALA A 589 5.71 -18.80 30.17
C ALA A 589 6.31 -18.40 28.82
N GLY A 590 7.40 -19.05 28.37
CA GLY A 590 8.01 -18.78 27.07
C GLY A 590 8.61 -17.38 26.93
N THR A 591 9.23 -16.86 28.01
CA THR A 591 9.74 -15.48 28.05
C THR A 591 11.05 -15.38 28.84
N ALA A 592 11.84 -14.35 28.52
CA ALA A 592 13.10 -14.03 29.18
C ALA A 592 13.07 -12.63 29.79
N TRP A 593 13.95 -12.39 30.76
CA TRP A 593 14.20 -11.03 31.23
C TRP A 593 15.63 -10.84 31.74
N LEU A 594 16.09 -9.60 31.66
CA LEU A 594 17.36 -9.14 32.19
C LEU A 594 17.13 -8.28 33.43
N TYR A 595 17.97 -8.47 34.45
CA TYR A 595 17.93 -7.68 35.67
C TYR A 595 19.34 -7.39 36.22
N ASP A 596 19.63 -6.13 36.56
CA ASP A 596 20.95 -5.69 37.07
C ASP A 596 20.95 -5.32 38.58
N GLY A 597 19.84 -5.57 39.28
CA GLY A 597 19.63 -5.12 40.66
C GLY A 597 18.81 -3.82 40.79
N THR A 598 18.46 -3.16 39.68
CA THR A 598 17.58 -1.99 39.68
C THR A 598 16.73 -1.82 38.41
N THR A 599 17.20 -2.27 37.27
CA THR A 599 16.55 -2.14 35.97
C THR A 599 16.14 -3.51 35.49
N PHE A 600 14.91 -3.62 35.01
CA PHE A 600 14.28 -4.85 34.55
C PHE A 600 13.87 -4.68 33.09
N TRP A 601 14.20 -5.66 32.26
CA TRP A 601 13.79 -5.73 30.85
C TRP A 601 13.21 -7.10 30.55
N THR A 602 11.92 -7.19 30.20
CA THR A 602 11.29 -8.42 29.69
C THR A 602 11.27 -8.42 28.17
N TYR A 603 11.59 -9.54 27.56
CA TYR A 603 11.70 -9.70 26.11
C TYR A 603 11.67 -11.17 25.73
N ASP A 604 11.73 -11.41 24.43
CA ASP A 604 11.84 -12.75 23.87
C ASP A 604 13.17 -12.90 23.12
N ASP A 605 13.93 -13.92 23.49
CA ASP A 605 15.17 -14.30 22.82
C ASP A 605 14.93 -15.47 21.86
N GLU A 606 15.99 -16.00 21.24
CA GLU A 606 15.89 -17.12 20.31
C GLU A 606 15.23 -18.36 20.94
N THR A 607 15.40 -18.58 22.25
CA THR A 607 14.77 -19.69 22.97
C THR A 607 13.28 -19.44 23.13
N SER A 608 12.89 -18.25 23.56
CA SER A 608 11.47 -17.86 23.66
C SER A 608 10.78 -17.89 22.29
N MET A 609 11.46 -17.44 21.23
CA MET A 609 10.91 -17.48 19.87
C MET A 609 10.63 -18.90 19.42
N THR A 610 11.59 -19.82 19.62
CA THR A 610 11.39 -21.26 19.35
C THR A 610 10.18 -21.80 20.12
N GLN A 611 10.10 -21.51 21.43
CA GLN A 611 9.00 -21.98 22.28
C GLN A 611 7.63 -21.46 21.85
N LYS A 612 7.55 -20.19 21.45
CA LYS A 612 6.31 -19.55 21.00
C LYS A 612 5.86 -20.09 19.65
N THR A 613 6.80 -20.30 18.74
CA THR A 613 6.54 -20.92 17.45
C THR A 613 6.06 -22.36 17.62
N ASP A 614 6.76 -23.17 18.42
CA ASP A 614 6.32 -24.54 18.77
C ASP A 614 4.91 -24.54 19.38
N TRP A 615 4.63 -23.58 20.25
CA TRP A 615 3.31 -23.43 20.87
C TRP A 615 2.24 -23.07 19.84
N ALA A 616 2.53 -22.15 18.91
CA ALA A 616 1.62 -21.77 17.85
C ALA A 616 1.27 -22.98 16.96
N GLN A 617 2.28 -23.75 16.53
CA GLN A 617 2.08 -24.97 15.75
C GLN A 617 1.30 -26.04 16.53
N ALA A 618 1.63 -26.24 17.81
CA ALA A 618 0.94 -27.21 18.67
C ALA A 618 -0.55 -26.88 18.88
N ASN A 619 -0.91 -25.60 18.77
CA ASN A 619 -2.29 -25.11 18.82
C ASN A 619 -2.95 -24.96 17.44
N GLY A 620 -2.26 -25.37 16.38
CA GLY A 620 -2.76 -25.36 15.01
C GLY A 620 -2.89 -23.96 14.41
N LEU A 621 -2.14 -22.98 14.93
CA LEU A 621 -2.14 -21.62 14.40
C LEU A 621 -1.53 -21.57 13.01
N GLY A 622 -1.98 -20.60 12.19
CA GLY A 622 -1.55 -20.42 10.80
C GLY A 622 -0.13 -19.89 10.63
N GLY A 623 0.55 -19.52 11.72
CA GLY A 623 1.93 -19.05 11.70
C GLY A 623 2.22 -17.99 12.77
N VAL A 624 3.21 -17.14 12.48
CA VAL A 624 3.74 -16.11 13.39
C VAL A 624 3.83 -14.76 12.68
N MET A 625 3.47 -13.69 13.38
CA MET A 625 3.66 -12.30 12.98
C MET A 625 4.67 -11.61 13.89
N ILE A 626 5.51 -10.72 13.35
CA ILE A 626 6.60 -10.07 14.08
C ILE A 626 6.43 -8.55 14.10
N TRP A 627 6.50 -7.96 15.30
CA TRP A 627 6.59 -6.51 15.52
C TRP A 627 7.89 -6.11 16.24
N SER A 628 8.75 -5.25 15.69
CA SER A 628 8.95 -5.02 14.26
C SER A 628 10.33 -5.55 13.86
N VAL A 629 10.49 -5.89 12.59
CA VAL A 629 11.65 -6.66 12.10
C VAL A 629 12.98 -5.98 12.35
N ASP A 630 12.97 -4.66 12.40
CA ASP A 630 14.14 -3.84 12.67
C ASP A 630 14.66 -3.96 14.13
N GLY A 631 13.94 -4.65 15.01
CA GLY A 631 14.40 -5.02 16.35
C GLY A 631 15.35 -6.24 16.41
N ASP A 632 15.43 -7.02 15.32
CA ASP A 632 16.36 -8.15 15.20
C ASP A 632 17.81 -7.68 14.97
N ASP A 633 18.77 -8.59 15.14
CA ASP A 633 20.16 -8.29 14.86
C ASP A 633 20.55 -8.45 13.38
N ALA A 634 21.78 -8.05 13.06
CA ALA A 634 22.29 -8.11 11.69
C ALA A 634 22.43 -9.54 11.14
N ALA A 635 22.27 -10.57 11.98
CA ALA A 635 22.28 -11.97 11.58
C ALA A 635 20.87 -12.57 11.47
N GLY A 636 19.81 -11.79 11.73
CA GLY A 636 18.42 -12.26 11.70
C GLY A 636 18.19 -13.39 12.70
N SER A 637 18.78 -13.29 13.89
CA SER A 637 18.84 -14.40 14.85
C SER A 637 17.47 -14.80 15.38
N LEU A 638 16.60 -13.83 15.70
CA LEU A 638 15.23 -14.14 16.12
C LEU A 638 14.41 -14.74 14.98
N MET A 639 14.51 -14.16 13.77
CA MET A 639 13.82 -14.73 12.60
C MET A 639 14.31 -16.15 12.30
N THR A 640 15.60 -16.42 12.45
CA THR A 640 16.17 -17.76 12.24
C THR A 640 15.67 -18.76 13.27
N ALA A 641 15.41 -18.34 14.51
CA ALA A 641 14.79 -19.20 15.52
C ALA A 641 13.34 -19.54 15.16
N ILE A 642 12.56 -18.56 14.69
CA ILE A 642 11.17 -18.77 14.25
C ILE A 642 11.13 -19.72 13.05
N ASP A 643 11.91 -19.46 12.01
CA ASP A 643 11.92 -20.27 10.79
C ASP A 643 12.41 -21.70 11.05
N GLY A 644 13.41 -21.86 11.94
CA GLY A 644 13.91 -23.17 12.33
C GLY A 644 12.88 -24.04 13.05
N ALA A 645 12.01 -23.44 13.87
CA ALA A 645 10.93 -24.15 14.55
C ALA A 645 9.78 -24.52 13.60
N LEU A 646 9.45 -23.66 12.62
CA LEU A 646 8.44 -23.94 11.59
C LEU A 646 8.87 -25.05 10.60
N ALA A 647 10.17 -25.30 10.45
CA ALA A 647 10.68 -26.31 9.53
C ALA A 647 10.71 -27.75 10.09
N ASP A 648 10.45 -27.96 11.39
CA ASP A 648 10.51 -29.24 12.10
C ASP A 648 9.13 -29.90 12.27
#